data_AF-I6S2B8-F1
#
_entry.id   AF-I6S2B8-F1
#
_cell.length_a   1.000
_cell.length_b   1.000
_cell.length_c   1.000
_cell.angle_alpha   90.00
_cell.angle_beta   90.00
_cell.angle_gamma   90.00
#
_symmetry.space_group_name_H-M   'P 1'
#
loop_
_entity.id
_entity.type
_entity.pdbx_description
1 polymer ?
#
loop_
_entity_poly.entity_id
_entity_poly.type
_entity_poly.pdbx_seq_one_letter_code
_entity_poly.pdbx_strand_id
1 'polypeptide(L)'
;MANSLYNLALDFSKELNYTKAIMARQGDKGITVTVKPFLNGLQMDTSGGTFTLKGTTPSNRYVDSVATSVTSEEVTFSLDGTFMSEAGYYKHCYVEYRKDNQILTTQDIIFFSLGVSDISQGQADEYVSQLEELIRKYKETFDAFMAEIKGRVNSLDKQITDLTGQAKTLQDKLDALKEEISKLGNLQVMYSNSIDFGNYDYSGNPNVFVNALKSSDFNRGYHGSITDVNGMLHFTSDGTGTIDMFTRNYTSALVSGKTYTISAKVRFDEGTTGAINKLRLVYRTSPGGNILLEANNTTMTIDDVGKEITIKGTANVNYQITNLERFYLSVSFTNQDKINGGFKLYDIKIEEGPTATPYQPNLLDAPYYLSKVALGENIADPTVIFPIKTSAYRLYGVNMLEEFKVGQRYILTMKATKPVSQTFWAYNGGNISLERMTPVEGLVDVWSCSFTALKIDSSSPSLLSIYQTPQSTAGACQIDWIKIEKGDTRTPNISEYKYRGIGMRDSNNPKDYVWDIAPEYVEDNLATDIKISEITGKANNYTDGKVSEINSWLTASINEVDKKVTANTSKIATNTTNIKTISDAMPLFAVYGEGRDLTDSPDGTKIPIGTLIATDFFHTASDLPYTISSDGITLTATRNCVLFFEGSVKLHGNNTFKFAYVKIRKNGSDTNFANVGSSANLNYVTSQAGQYVHTLVTGDKVEFTLGIDAAAKMFHLQLLSLKISEVKPV
;
A
#
# COMPACT_ATOMS: atom_id res chain seq x y z
N MET A 1 27.38 22.56 68.88
CA MET A 1 26.47 21.44 68.55
C MET A 1 25.56 21.92 67.44
N ALA A 2 25.77 21.44 66.22
CA ALA A 2 24.91 21.74 65.08
C ALA A 2 23.95 20.56 64.92
N ASN A 3 22.63 20.80 65.02
CA ASN A 3 21.64 19.78 64.66
C ASN A 3 21.82 19.47 63.17
N SER A 4 22.26 18.27 62.83
CA SER A 4 22.36 17.85 61.43
C SER A 4 20.96 17.43 60.98
N LEU A 5 20.40 18.20 60.04
CA LEU A 5 19.09 17.93 59.44
C LEU A 5 19.27 17.23 58.10
N TYR A 6 18.70 16.03 57.97
CA TYR A 6 18.67 15.27 56.72
C TYR A 6 17.27 15.33 56.12
N ASN A 7 17.15 15.92 54.93
CA ASN A 7 15.87 15.99 54.20
C ASN A 7 15.86 14.94 53.10
N LEU A 8 14.90 14.02 53.15
CA LEU A 8 14.73 12.94 52.18
C LEU A 8 13.35 13.03 51.53
N ALA A 9 13.26 12.74 50.25
CA ALA A 9 12.00 12.48 49.56
C ALA A 9 11.94 10.98 49.27
N LEU A 10 10.91 10.30 49.79
CA LEU A 10 10.81 8.84 49.71
C LEU A 10 9.45 8.42 49.18
N ASP A 11 9.46 7.58 48.15
CA ASP A 11 8.26 7.00 47.53
C ASP A 11 8.05 5.55 48.00
N PHE A 12 6.86 5.28 48.55
CA PHE A 12 6.47 3.97 49.06
C PHE A 12 6.03 2.99 47.96
N SER A 13 5.93 3.43 46.70
CA SER A 13 5.74 2.57 45.52
C SER A 13 7.02 1.85 45.09
N LYS A 14 8.19 2.26 45.61
CA LYS A 14 9.53 1.72 45.30
C LYS A 14 9.98 1.92 43.85
N GLU A 15 9.25 2.70 43.06
CA GLU A 15 9.65 3.08 41.71
C GLU A 15 10.55 4.33 41.77
N LEU A 16 11.86 4.12 41.96
CA LEU A 16 12.95 5.09 41.91
C LEU A 16 12.97 6.23 42.96
N ASN A 17 13.86 6.11 43.95
CA ASN A 17 14.40 7.27 44.68
C ASN A 17 15.93 7.23 44.78
N TYR A 18 16.59 8.31 44.33
CA TYR A 18 17.96 8.63 44.74
C TYR A 18 17.90 9.26 46.13
N THR A 19 18.24 8.48 47.16
CA THR A 19 18.25 8.98 48.54
C THR A 19 19.66 9.41 48.93
N LYS A 20 19.77 10.62 49.49
CA LYS A 20 21.04 11.09 50.05
C LYS A 20 21.42 10.18 51.22
N ALA A 21 22.67 9.71 51.26
CA ALA A 21 23.15 8.92 52.39
C ALA A 21 23.10 9.75 53.69
N ILE A 22 22.59 9.15 54.76
CA ILE A 22 22.64 9.75 56.09
C ILE A 22 23.99 9.34 56.71
N MET A 23 24.80 10.33 57.07
CA MET A 23 26.12 10.12 57.67
C MET A 23 26.19 10.78 59.05
N ALA A 24 26.24 9.98 60.10
CA ALA A 24 26.39 10.48 61.48
C ALA A 24 27.61 9.83 62.14
N ARG A 25 28.05 10.29 63.32
CA ARG A 25 29.06 9.60 64.13
C ARG A 25 28.42 8.86 65.29
N GLN A 26 29.05 7.76 65.68
CA GLN A 26 28.66 6.97 66.85
C GLN A 26 28.63 7.86 68.10
N GLY A 27 27.49 7.90 68.78
CA GLY A 27 27.28 8.72 69.98
C GLY A 27 26.79 10.16 69.72
N ASP A 28 26.62 10.58 68.46
CA ASP A 28 26.00 11.87 68.14
C ASP A 28 24.59 11.98 68.75
N LYS A 29 24.25 13.17 69.25
CA LYS A 29 22.93 13.49 69.82
C LYS A 29 22.26 14.60 69.03
N GLY A 30 20.93 14.55 68.92
CA GLY A 30 20.14 15.59 68.24
C GLY A 30 20.16 15.51 66.71
N ILE A 31 20.43 14.33 66.14
CA ILE A 31 20.33 14.10 64.70
C ILE A 31 18.86 13.91 64.33
N THR A 32 18.38 14.70 63.37
CA THR A 32 16.99 14.63 62.91
C THR A 32 16.93 14.32 61.43
N VAL A 33 16.07 13.37 61.05
CA VAL A 33 15.80 13.01 59.66
C VAL A 33 14.36 13.39 59.33
N THR A 34 14.18 14.27 58.35
CA THR A 34 12.87 14.68 57.86
C THR A 34 12.63 14.06 56.49
N VAL A 35 11.47 13.45 56.32
CA VAL A 35 11.05 12.70 55.13
C VAL A 35 9.79 13.34 54.54
N LYS A 36 9.81 13.60 53.24
CA LYS A 36 8.62 13.90 52.43
C LYS A 36 8.11 12.61 51.81
N PRO A 37 6.97 12.07 52.25
CA PRO A 37 6.47 10.79 51.77
C PRO A 37 5.65 10.96 50.48
N PHE A 38 5.93 10.12 49.49
CA PHE A 38 5.19 10.02 48.23
C PHE A 38 4.65 8.60 48.03
N LEU A 39 3.60 8.49 47.20
CA LEU A 39 3.08 7.22 46.71
C LEU A 39 2.76 7.35 45.22
N ASN A 40 3.48 6.60 44.38
CA ASN A 40 3.39 6.66 42.91
C ASN A 40 3.62 8.08 42.36
N GLY A 41 4.60 8.80 42.91
CA GLY A 41 4.99 10.15 42.51
C GLY A 41 4.10 11.28 43.05
N LEU A 42 3.04 10.97 43.80
CA LEU A 42 2.13 11.96 44.40
C LEU A 42 2.33 12.08 45.91
N GLN A 43 2.09 13.27 46.48
CA GLN A 43 2.21 13.52 47.93
C GLN A 43 1.33 12.54 48.70
N MET A 44 1.92 11.79 49.63
CA MET A 44 1.21 10.76 50.39
C MET A 44 0.35 11.39 51.50
N ASP A 45 -0.87 10.88 51.69
CA ASP A 45 -1.69 11.22 52.86
C ASP A 45 -1.08 10.60 54.13
N THR A 46 -0.58 11.45 55.02
CA THR A 46 0.07 11.07 56.27
C THR A 46 -0.90 10.95 57.44
N SER A 47 -2.18 11.33 57.26
CA SER A 47 -3.14 11.44 58.35
C SER A 47 -3.52 10.09 58.96
N GLY A 48 -3.51 10.02 60.30
CA GLY A 48 -3.98 8.85 61.06
C GLY A 48 -3.12 7.59 60.97
N GLY A 49 -1.94 7.64 60.35
CA GLY A 49 -0.99 6.52 60.31
C GLY A 49 0.28 6.78 61.13
N THR A 50 0.99 5.71 61.49
CA THR A 50 2.26 5.76 62.22
C THR A 50 3.43 5.51 61.28
N PHE A 51 4.44 6.38 61.34
CA PHE A 51 5.70 6.21 60.62
C PHE A 51 6.81 5.76 61.56
N THR A 52 7.59 4.76 61.14
CA THR A 52 8.74 4.25 61.89
C THR A 52 9.93 4.10 60.95
N LEU A 53 11.04 4.78 61.25
CA LEU A 53 12.32 4.48 60.61
C LEU A 53 12.92 3.25 61.28
N LYS A 54 13.21 2.23 60.49
CA LYS A 54 13.75 0.94 60.95
C LYS A 54 15.12 0.73 60.36
N GLY A 55 15.93 -0.10 61.00
CA GLY A 55 17.26 -0.46 60.54
C GLY A 55 17.86 -1.61 61.34
N THR A 56 18.97 -2.13 60.85
CA THR A 56 19.75 -3.16 61.52
C THR A 56 21.20 -2.68 61.66
N THR A 57 21.72 -2.62 62.87
CA THR A 57 23.10 -2.20 63.14
C THR A 57 24.11 -3.17 62.51
N PRO A 58 25.40 -2.79 62.37
CA PRO A 58 26.45 -3.66 61.86
C PRO A 58 26.58 -4.99 62.62
N SER A 59 26.31 -5.01 63.94
CA SER A 59 26.27 -6.23 64.76
C SER A 59 25.01 -7.09 64.57
N ASN A 60 24.15 -6.73 63.61
CA ASN A 60 22.85 -7.32 63.33
C ASN A 60 21.79 -7.12 64.43
N ARG A 61 21.87 -6.02 65.20
CA ARG A 61 20.82 -5.66 66.16
C ARG A 61 19.76 -4.80 65.49
N TYR A 62 18.48 -5.13 65.69
CA TYR A 62 17.38 -4.31 65.20
C TYR A 62 17.30 -2.98 65.97
N VAL A 63 17.08 -1.89 65.23
CA VAL A 63 16.85 -0.55 65.75
C VAL A 63 15.67 0.09 65.03
N ASP A 64 14.87 0.85 65.75
CA ASP A 64 13.82 1.67 65.19
C ASP A 64 13.68 3.02 65.90
N SER A 65 13.09 3.97 65.19
CA SER A 65 12.73 5.29 65.68
C SER A 65 11.35 5.65 65.12
N VAL A 66 10.38 5.83 66.02
CA VAL A 66 9.04 6.29 65.66
C VAL A 66 9.11 7.79 65.38
N ALA A 67 8.39 8.26 64.36
CA ALA A 67 8.37 9.67 64.00
C ALA A 67 7.97 10.55 65.20
N THR A 68 8.77 11.58 65.45
CA THR A 68 8.54 12.57 66.51
C THR A 68 7.59 13.68 66.06
N SER A 69 7.42 13.88 64.75
CA SER A 69 6.45 14.81 64.16
C SER A 69 5.95 14.29 62.82
N VAL A 70 4.64 14.39 62.59
CA VAL A 70 3.97 14.02 61.33
C VAL A 70 3.06 15.17 60.92
N THR A 71 3.32 15.77 59.77
CA THR A 71 2.47 16.78 59.14
C THR A 71 1.96 16.27 57.80
N SER A 72 1.07 17.01 57.13
CA SER A 72 0.58 16.68 55.79
C SER A 72 1.69 16.65 54.72
N GLU A 73 2.83 17.29 54.99
CA GLU A 73 3.94 17.41 54.03
C GLU A 73 5.17 16.61 54.43
N GLU A 74 5.46 16.52 55.73
CA GLU A 74 6.75 16.04 56.25
C GLU A 74 6.60 15.17 57.50
N VAL A 75 7.49 14.19 57.62
CA VAL A 75 7.60 13.26 58.75
C VAL A 75 9.02 13.35 59.32
N THR A 76 9.17 13.63 60.61
CA THR A 76 10.49 13.79 61.23
C THR A 76 10.78 12.69 62.24
N PHE A 77 12.01 12.17 62.22
CA PHE A 77 12.55 11.16 63.12
C PHE A 77 13.73 11.74 63.90
N SER A 78 13.82 11.42 65.19
CA SER A 78 15.03 11.67 66.00
C SER A 78 15.87 10.40 66.01
N LEU A 79 17.14 10.51 65.64
CA LEU A 79 18.09 9.41 65.72
C LEU A 79 18.98 9.62 66.94
N ASP A 80 18.69 8.90 68.01
CA ASP A 80 19.43 8.95 69.26
C ASP A 80 19.62 7.54 69.86
N GLY A 81 20.34 7.48 70.99
CA GLY A 81 20.47 6.28 71.82
C GLY A 81 20.95 5.05 71.05
N THR A 82 20.11 4.01 71.02
CA THR A 82 20.40 2.71 70.39
C THR A 82 20.63 2.82 68.88
N PHE A 83 19.98 3.78 68.20
CA PHE A 83 20.16 4.00 66.77
C PHE A 83 21.57 4.54 66.46
N MET A 84 22.19 5.32 67.35
CA MET A 84 23.56 5.87 67.21
C MET A 84 24.64 5.11 67.99
N SER A 85 24.33 3.90 68.46
CA SER A 85 25.20 3.18 69.41
C SER A 85 26.36 2.40 68.80
N GLU A 86 26.37 2.16 67.49
CA GLU A 86 27.41 1.41 66.79
C GLU A 86 27.94 2.19 65.59
N ALA A 87 29.21 1.96 65.25
CA ALA A 87 29.82 2.46 64.03
C ALA A 87 29.76 1.40 62.92
N GLY A 88 29.43 1.82 61.71
CA GLY A 88 29.42 1.05 60.47
C GLY A 88 28.19 1.32 59.62
N TYR A 89 28.06 0.53 58.54
CA TYR A 89 26.91 0.56 57.65
C TYR A 89 25.71 -0.18 58.27
N TYR A 90 24.57 0.50 58.37
CA TYR A 90 23.35 -0.12 58.86
C TYR A 90 22.60 -0.74 57.68
N LYS A 91 22.16 -1.99 57.85
CA LYS A 91 21.46 -2.78 56.83
C LYS A 91 19.95 -2.57 56.96
N HIS A 92 19.24 -2.70 55.85
CA HIS A 92 17.77 -2.66 55.81
C HIS A 92 17.19 -1.45 56.53
N CYS A 93 17.78 -0.28 56.26
CA CYS A 93 17.28 0.97 56.80
C CYS A 93 16.14 1.47 55.93
N TYR A 94 14.91 1.53 56.42
CA TYR A 94 13.77 2.00 55.62
C TYR A 94 12.72 2.62 56.52
N VAL A 95 11.86 3.45 55.93
CA VAL A 95 10.67 3.95 56.61
C VAL A 95 9.50 3.02 56.34
N GLU A 96 8.83 2.61 57.41
CA GLU A 96 7.56 1.89 57.41
C GLU A 96 6.42 2.86 57.76
N TYR A 97 5.31 2.77 57.03
CA TYR A 97 4.05 3.41 57.35
C TYR A 97 3.01 2.34 57.69
N ARG A 98 2.30 2.54 58.81
CA ARG A 98 1.19 1.69 59.25
C ARG A 98 -0.08 2.49 59.48
N LYS A 99 -1.18 2.05 58.86
CA LYS A 99 -2.53 2.53 59.14
C LYS A 99 -3.50 1.36 59.02
N ASP A 100 -4.24 1.08 60.08
CA ASP A 100 -5.10 -0.10 60.21
C ASP A 100 -4.35 -1.40 59.84
N ASN A 101 -4.85 -2.18 58.87
CA ASN A 101 -4.22 -3.40 58.39
C ASN A 101 -3.21 -3.18 57.24
N GLN A 102 -2.96 -1.93 56.81
CA GLN A 102 -2.05 -1.63 55.71
C GLN A 102 -0.64 -1.30 56.22
N ILE A 103 0.35 -2.00 55.68
CA ILE A 103 1.78 -1.74 55.88
C ILE A 103 2.39 -1.37 54.53
N LEU A 104 3.00 -0.19 54.45
CA LEU A 104 3.80 0.23 53.31
C LEU A 104 5.25 0.45 53.75
N THR A 105 6.21 0.08 52.91
CA THR A 105 7.63 0.33 53.16
C THR A 105 8.28 1.01 51.97
N THR A 106 9.22 1.90 52.28
CA THR A 106 10.12 2.48 51.28
C THR A 106 11.17 1.45 50.84
N GLN A 107 11.92 1.77 49.79
CA GLN A 107 13.19 1.11 49.49
C GLN A 107 14.22 1.36 50.61
N ASP A 108 15.26 0.52 50.69
CA ASP A 108 16.35 0.73 51.64
C ASP A 108 17.06 2.08 51.39
N ILE A 109 17.36 2.78 52.48
CA ILE A 109 18.06 4.04 52.62
C ILE A 109 19.47 3.72 53.11
N ILE A 110 20.45 4.44 52.59
CA ILE A 110 21.85 4.28 53.01
C ILE A 110 22.06 5.07 54.31
N PHE A 111 22.33 4.36 55.41
CA PHE A 111 22.72 4.95 56.70
C PHE A 111 24.10 4.45 57.12
N PHE A 112 25.03 5.37 57.39
CA PHE A 112 26.38 5.07 57.82
C PHE A 112 26.72 5.84 59.11
N SER A 113 27.02 5.11 60.18
CA SER A 113 27.53 5.67 61.43
C SER A 113 29.06 5.56 61.44
N LEU A 114 29.77 6.68 61.49
CA LEU A 114 31.23 6.69 61.53
C LEU A 114 31.71 6.46 62.97
N GLY A 115 32.78 5.67 63.15
CA GLY A 115 33.39 5.46 64.46
C GLY A 115 34.06 6.71 65.01
N VAL A 116 34.17 6.82 66.33
CA VAL A 116 35.07 7.81 66.95
C VAL A 116 36.51 7.34 66.73
N SER A 117 37.31 8.12 66.01
CA SER A 117 38.71 7.75 65.74
C SER A 117 39.60 8.99 65.77
N ASP A 118 40.57 8.97 66.68
CA ASP A 118 41.79 9.78 66.59
C ASP A 118 42.69 9.13 65.54
N ILE A 119 42.61 9.63 64.31
CA ILE A 119 43.54 9.31 63.22
C ILE A 119 44.61 10.39 63.14
N SER A 120 45.86 10.00 62.85
CA SER A 120 46.95 10.97 62.66
C SER A 120 46.71 11.82 61.40
N GLN A 121 47.07 13.11 61.44
CA GLN A 121 46.82 14.08 60.37
C GLN A 121 47.26 13.57 58.98
N GLY A 122 48.44 12.93 58.89
CA GLY A 122 48.96 12.42 57.62
C GLY A 122 48.15 11.27 57.01
N GLN A 123 47.51 10.42 57.82
CA GLN A 123 46.62 9.37 57.32
C GLN A 123 45.26 9.95 56.90
N ALA A 124 44.78 10.97 57.60
CA ALA A 124 43.55 11.68 57.21
C ALA A 124 43.71 12.38 55.85
N ASP A 125 44.84 13.04 55.62
CA ASP A 125 45.12 13.75 54.37
C ASP A 125 45.20 12.80 53.15
N GLU A 126 45.76 11.60 53.32
CA GLU A 126 45.82 10.58 52.26
C GLU A 126 44.42 10.04 51.89
N TYR A 127 43.60 9.71 52.89
CA TYR A 127 42.22 9.27 52.65
C TYR A 127 41.35 10.37 52.03
N VAL A 128 41.52 11.63 52.47
CA VAL A 128 40.82 12.78 51.88
C VAL A 128 41.23 12.95 50.42
N SER A 129 42.52 12.87 50.10
CA SER A 129 43.00 12.99 48.72
C SER A 129 42.44 11.90 47.79
N GLN A 130 42.40 10.65 48.23
CA GLN A 130 41.81 9.55 47.45
C GLN A 130 40.29 9.72 47.25
N LEU A 131 39.58 10.22 48.27
CA LEU A 131 38.15 10.52 48.17
C LEU A 131 37.88 11.69 47.23
N GLU A 132 38.68 12.75 47.28
CA GLU A 132 38.58 13.89 46.36
C GLU A 132 38.83 13.47 44.91
N GLU A 133 39.81 12.59 44.67
CA GLU A 133 40.07 12.06 43.34
C GLU A 133 38.92 11.18 42.83
N LEU A 134 38.34 10.35 43.70
CA LEU A 134 37.18 9.52 43.35
C LEU A 134 35.94 10.39 43.06
N ILE A 135 35.69 11.42 43.87
CA ILE A 135 34.61 12.40 43.65
C ILE A 135 34.81 13.12 42.32
N ARG A 136 36.05 13.50 41.99
CA ARG A 136 36.38 14.13 40.71
C ARG A 136 36.09 13.21 39.53
N LYS A 137 36.57 11.96 39.57
CA LYS A 137 36.30 10.96 38.52
C LYS A 137 34.80 10.68 38.37
N TYR A 138 34.08 10.62 39.49
CA TYR A 138 32.64 10.43 39.47
C TYR A 138 31.91 11.62 38.82
N LYS A 139 32.28 12.86 39.17
CA LYS A 139 31.74 14.07 38.55
C LYS A 139 32.02 14.13 37.05
N GLU A 140 33.26 13.90 36.64
CA GLU A 140 33.65 13.87 35.22
C GLU A 140 32.84 12.83 34.42
N THR A 141 32.68 11.62 34.98
CA THR A 141 31.90 10.53 34.35
C THR A 141 30.41 10.89 34.29
N PHE A 142 29.87 11.48 35.35
CA PHE A 142 28.47 11.91 35.42
C PHE A 142 28.17 13.03 34.43
N ASP A 143 29.04 14.03 34.32
CA ASP A 143 28.90 15.14 33.38
C ASP A 143 28.95 14.64 31.93
N ALA A 144 29.84 13.69 31.61
CA ALA A 144 29.90 13.04 30.31
C ALA A 144 28.60 12.28 29.98
N PHE A 145 28.09 11.50 30.93
CA PHE A 145 26.81 10.78 30.79
C PHE A 145 25.63 11.75 30.57
N MET A 146 25.56 12.83 31.36
CA MET A 146 24.51 13.84 31.21
C MET A 146 24.58 14.56 29.86
N ALA A 147 25.79 14.83 29.35
CA ALA A 147 25.98 15.40 28.02
C ALA A 147 25.48 14.46 26.91
N GLU A 148 25.75 13.15 27.01
CA GLU A 148 25.26 12.14 26.08
C GLU A 148 23.72 12.08 26.08
N ILE A 149 23.11 12.00 27.27
CA ILE A 149 21.65 11.98 27.43
C ILE A 149 21.03 13.24 26.82
N LYS A 150 21.60 14.42 27.08
CA LYS A 150 21.12 15.68 26.48
C LYS A 150 21.20 15.65 24.95
N GLY A 151 22.28 15.08 24.38
CA GLY A 151 22.40 14.87 22.95
C GLY A 151 21.31 13.97 22.37
N ARG A 152 21.02 12.86 23.05
CA ARG A 152 19.95 11.92 22.66
C ARG A 152 18.57 12.57 22.73
N VAL A 153 18.28 13.33 23.79
CA VAL A 153 17.02 14.08 23.94
C VAL A 153 16.84 15.08 22.80
N ASN A 154 17.86 15.90 22.51
CA ASN A 154 17.79 16.86 21.41
C ASN A 154 17.54 16.18 20.05
N SER A 155 18.14 15.01 19.82
CA SER A 155 17.90 14.23 18.60
C SER A 155 16.46 13.71 18.52
N LEU A 156 15.92 13.22 19.64
CA LEU A 156 14.54 12.77 19.71
C LEU A 156 13.55 13.92 19.51
N ASP A 157 13.78 15.07 20.12
CA ASP A 157 12.95 16.28 19.93
C ASP A 157 12.90 16.72 18.47
N LYS A 158 14.05 16.65 17.77
CA LYS A 158 14.12 16.94 16.34
C LYS A 158 13.31 15.94 15.52
N GLN A 159 13.39 14.65 15.83
CA GLN A 159 12.60 13.60 15.15
C GLN A 159 11.10 13.77 15.41
N ILE A 160 10.70 14.09 16.65
CA ILE A 160 9.30 14.36 17.01
C ILE A 160 8.78 15.58 16.24
N THR A 161 9.58 16.63 16.12
CA THR A 161 9.22 17.83 15.35
C THR A 161 9.00 17.50 13.87
N ASP A 162 9.90 16.72 13.27
CA ASP A 162 9.79 16.29 11.89
C ASP A 162 8.55 15.42 11.65
N LEU A 163 8.33 14.42 12.51
CA LEU A 163 7.14 13.56 12.46
C LEU A 163 5.84 14.36 12.62
N THR A 164 5.85 15.38 13.49
CA THR A 164 4.69 16.28 13.67
C THR A 164 4.41 17.07 12.38
N GLY A 165 5.46 17.55 11.69
CA GLY A 165 5.32 18.22 10.39
C GLY A 165 4.80 17.30 9.29
N GLN A 166 5.30 16.06 9.24
CA GLN A 166 4.81 15.04 8.30
C GLN A 166 3.34 14.69 8.57
N ALA A 167 2.95 14.50 9.83
CA ALA A 167 1.57 14.25 10.23
C ALA A 167 0.64 15.41 9.83
N LYS A 168 1.07 16.66 10.02
CA LYS A 168 0.31 17.83 9.59
C LYS A 168 0.09 17.86 8.07
N THR A 169 1.13 17.54 7.30
CA THR A 169 1.03 17.44 5.83
C THR A 169 0.06 16.34 5.39
N LEU A 170 0.09 15.18 6.05
CA LEU A 170 -0.84 14.09 5.78
C LEU A 170 -2.28 14.48 6.13
N GLN A 171 -2.48 15.20 7.22
CA GLN A 171 -3.80 15.69 7.62
C GLN A 171 -4.38 16.65 6.58
N ASP A 172 -3.58 17.60 6.08
CA ASP A 172 -4.03 18.56 5.06
C ASP A 172 -4.41 17.84 3.74
N LYS A 173 -3.66 16.80 3.35
CA LYS A 173 -4.00 15.95 2.19
C LYS A 173 -5.30 15.17 2.40
N LEU A 174 -5.50 14.62 3.61
CA LEU A 174 -6.71 13.88 3.95
C LEU A 174 -7.94 14.78 3.87
N ASP A 175 -7.84 16.01 4.36
CA ASP A 175 -8.98 16.94 4.35
C ASP A 175 -9.31 17.43 2.93
N ALA A 176 -8.31 17.67 2.08
CA ALA A 176 -8.53 17.92 0.65
C ALA A 176 -9.24 16.75 -0.05
N LEU A 177 -8.81 15.51 0.23
CA LEU A 177 -9.43 14.31 -0.34
C LEU A 177 -10.89 14.14 0.12
N LYS A 178 -11.21 14.44 1.39
CA LYS A 178 -12.60 14.44 1.88
C LYS A 178 -13.47 15.45 1.12
N GLU A 179 -12.94 16.63 0.83
CA GLU A 179 -13.66 17.65 0.07
C GLU A 179 -13.96 17.18 -1.36
N GLU A 180 -12.99 16.54 -2.03
CA GLU A 180 -13.18 15.95 -3.36
C GLU A 180 -14.23 14.82 -3.34
N ILE A 181 -14.16 13.91 -2.36
CA ILE A 181 -15.15 12.83 -2.19
C ILE A 181 -16.55 13.42 -1.95
N SER A 182 -16.67 14.50 -1.17
CA SER A 182 -17.95 15.17 -0.95
C SER A 182 -18.55 15.74 -2.23
N LYS A 183 -17.74 16.14 -3.21
CA LYS A 183 -18.22 16.62 -4.53
C LYS A 183 -18.76 15.48 -5.39
N LEU A 184 -18.16 14.29 -5.30
CA LEU A 184 -18.61 13.08 -6.01
C LEU A 184 -19.94 12.52 -5.49
N GLY A 185 -20.26 12.72 -4.20
CA GLY A 185 -21.54 12.31 -3.62
C GLY A 185 -22.78 13.06 -4.16
N ASN A 186 -22.59 14.16 -4.89
CA ASN A 186 -23.67 15.03 -5.39
C ASN A 186 -23.92 14.91 -6.90
N LEU A 187 -23.43 13.84 -7.54
CA LEU A 187 -23.66 13.62 -8.96
C LEU A 187 -25.15 13.42 -9.27
N GLN A 188 -25.62 14.15 -10.27
CA GLN A 188 -27.00 14.10 -10.76
C GLN A 188 -27.11 13.11 -11.91
N VAL A 189 -28.22 12.40 -11.95
CA VAL A 189 -28.50 11.39 -12.98
C VAL A 189 -29.59 11.90 -13.91
N MET A 190 -29.40 11.63 -15.20
CA MET A 190 -30.41 11.90 -16.21
C MET A 190 -30.50 10.71 -17.17
N TYR A 191 -31.64 10.56 -17.82
CA TYR A 191 -31.96 9.46 -18.71
C TYR A 191 -32.48 10.01 -20.02
N SER A 192 -32.07 9.39 -21.13
CA SER A 192 -32.59 9.75 -22.43
C SER A 192 -32.63 8.59 -23.41
N ASN A 193 -33.55 8.65 -24.36
CA ASN A 193 -33.59 7.74 -25.51
C ASN A 193 -32.65 8.20 -26.65
N SER A 194 -32.12 9.42 -26.60
CA SER A 194 -31.23 10.00 -27.59
C SER A 194 -30.07 10.76 -26.93
N ILE A 195 -28.95 10.89 -27.64
CA ILE A 195 -27.84 11.79 -27.28
C ILE A 195 -27.56 12.82 -28.37
N ASP A 196 -28.21 12.69 -29.53
CA ASP A 196 -28.13 13.67 -30.60
C ASP A 196 -29.15 14.77 -30.35
N PHE A 197 -28.84 15.63 -29.37
CA PHE A 197 -29.67 16.79 -29.05
C PHE A 197 -29.46 17.94 -30.05
N GLY A 198 -28.75 17.74 -31.16
CA GLY A 198 -28.43 18.81 -32.10
C GLY A 198 -27.60 19.96 -31.51
N ASN A 199 -27.37 21.00 -32.32
CA ASN A 199 -26.57 22.17 -31.93
C ASN A 199 -27.45 23.35 -31.46
N TYR A 200 -28.37 23.10 -30.53
CA TYR A 200 -29.19 24.14 -29.91
C TYR A 200 -28.55 24.72 -28.65
N ASP A 201 -29.02 25.90 -28.25
CA ASP A 201 -28.66 26.53 -26.98
C ASP A 201 -29.68 26.14 -25.91
N TYR A 202 -29.22 25.31 -24.97
CA TYR A 202 -29.99 24.74 -23.86
C TYR A 202 -29.86 25.52 -22.55
N SER A 203 -29.25 26.72 -22.57
CA SER A 203 -29.03 27.54 -21.37
C SER A 203 -30.32 28.17 -20.80
N GLY A 204 -31.40 28.17 -21.59
CA GLY A 204 -32.69 28.74 -21.23
C GLY A 204 -33.73 27.72 -20.76
N ASN A 205 -35.00 28.16 -20.65
CA ASN A 205 -36.06 27.31 -20.14
C ASN A 205 -36.50 26.25 -21.18
N PRO A 206 -36.85 25.02 -20.75
CA PRO A 206 -37.33 23.95 -21.63
C PRO A 206 -38.48 24.39 -22.53
N ASN A 207 -38.44 23.98 -23.80
CA ASN A 207 -39.56 24.15 -24.72
C ASN A 207 -40.65 23.12 -24.39
N VAL A 208 -41.87 23.58 -24.19
CA VAL A 208 -43.07 22.74 -23.97
C VAL A 208 -44.05 22.84 -25.14
N PHE A 209 -43.58 23.28 -26.31
CA PHE A 209 -44.34 23.26 -27.55
C PHE A 209 -43.98 22.04 -28.42
N VAL A 210 -44.78 21.74 -29.44
CA VAL A 210 -44.48 20.62 -30.35
C VAL A 210 -43.18 20.87 -31.12
N ASN A 211 -42.41 19.82 -31.37
CA ASN A 211 -41.10 19.92 -32.03
C ASN A 211 -41.17 20.43 -33.47
N ALA A 212 -42.23 20.08 -34.20
CA ALA A 212 -42.42 20.50 -35.58
C ALA A 212 -43.89 20.72 -35.90
N LEU A 213 -44.15 21.73 -36.72
CA LEU A 213 -45.42 21.92 -37.42
C LEU A 213 -45.17 21.87 -38.90
N LYS A 214 -46.13 21.32 -39.64
CA LYS A 214 -46.13 21.26 -41.09
C LYS A 214 -47.31 22.03 -41.64
N SER A 215 -47.22 22.48 -42.88
CA SER A 215 -48.33 23.14 -43.57
C SER A 215 -49.62 22.30 -43.59
N SER A 216 -49.48 20.96 -43.60
CA SER A 216 -50.59 20.00 -43.52
C SER A 216 -51.32 20.01 -42.18
N ASP A 217 -50.70 20.51 -41.12
CA ASP A 217 -51.31 20.61 -39.79
C ASP A 217 -52.30 21.78 -39.69
N PHE A 218 -52.38 22.66 -40.70
CA PHE A 218 -53.25 23.83 -40.71
C PHE A 218 -54.51 23.62 -41.53
N ASN A 219 -55.63 24.15 -41.02
CA ASN A 219 -56.75 24.50 -41.88
C ASN A 219 -56.36 25.72 -42.70
N ARG A 220 -56.37 25.55 -44.03
CA ARG A 220 -56.13 26.65 -44.96
C ARG A 220 -57.28 27.65 -44.82
N GLY A 221 -56.93 28.86 -44.42
CA GLY A 221 -57.86 29.97 -44.28
C GLY A 221 -58.22 30.59 -45.62
N TYR A 222 -58.89 31.73 -45.55
CA TYR A 222 -59.17 32.58 -46.71
C TYR A 222 -57.99 33.52 -46.99
N HIS A 223 -57.92 34.04 -48.22
CA HIS A 223 -56.99 35.10 -48.62
C HIS A 223 -55.49 34.77 -48.53
N GLY A 224 -55.14 33.49 -48.53
CA GLY A 224 -53.74 33.06 -48.59
C GLY A 224 -53.53 31.55 -48.69
N SER A 225 -52.27 31.15 -48.76
CA SER A 225 -51.80 29.75 -48.77
C SER A 225 -50.70 29.52 -47.75
N ILE A 226 -50.48 28.26 -47.39
CA ILE A 226 -49.38 27.81 -46.54
C ILE A 226 -48.67 26.62 -47.18
N THR A 227 -47.34 26.65 -47.18
CA THR A 227 -46.46 25.57 -47.69
C THR A 227 -45.26 25.37 -46.78
N ASP A 228 -44.58 24.23 -46.91
CA ASP A 228 -43.33 23.96 -46.18
C ASP A 228 -42.11 24.31 -47.04
N VAL A 229 -41.23 25.17 -46.56
CA VAL A 229 -40.01 25.59 -47.25
C VAL A 229 -38.82 25.41 -46.32
N ASN A 230 -37.96 24.41 -46.59
CA ASN A 230 -36.79 24.08 -45.77
C ASN A 230 -37.11 23.92 -44.27
N GLY A 231 -38.24 23.28 -43.94
CA GLY A 231 -38.68 23.10 -42.55
C GLY A 231 -39.34 24.32 -41.91
N MET A 232 -39.53 25.42 -42.64
CA MET A 232 -40.25 26.61 -42.20
C MET A 232 -41.67 26.65 -42.80
N LEU A 233 -42.63 27.18 -42.04
CA LEU A 233 -43.98 27.43 -42.53
C LEU A 233 -44.00 28.71 -43.34
N HIS A 234 -44.24 28.62 -44.65
CA HIS A 234 -44.32 29.76 -45.55
C HIS A 234 -45.77 30.11 -45.84
N PHE A 235 -46.20 31.27 -45.35
CA PHE A 235 -47.51 31.84 -45.58
C PHE A 235 -47.44 32.85 -46.73
N THR A 236 -48.41 32.82 -47.65
CA THR A 236 -48.50 33.76 -48.76
C THR A 236 -49.90 34.36 -48.79
N SER A 237 -49.99 35.68 -48.83
CA SER A 237 -51.25 36.41 -48.99
C SER A 237 -51.56 36.58 -50.48
N ASP A 238 -52.83 36.50 -50.86
CA ASP A 238 -53.29 36.89 -52.20
C ASP A 238 -53.56 38.41 -52.32
N GLY A 239 -53.37 39.17 -51.23
CA GLY A 239 -53.56 40.61 -51.16
C GLY A 239 -55.02 41.08 -51.07
N THR A 240 -55.98 40.16 -51.11
CA THR A 240 -57.41 40.49 -51.16
C THR A 240 -58.06 40.62 -49.77
N GLY A 241 -57.49 39.98 -48.74
CA GLY A 241 -57.99 40.03 -47.35
C GLY A 241 -56.96 39.61 -46.30
N THR A 242 -57.40 39.39 -45.05
CA THR A 242 -56.53 38.92 -43.95
C THR A 242 -56.26 37.43 -44.07
N ILE A 243 -55.02 37.04 -43.78
CA ILE A 243 -54.70 35.63 -43.46
C ILE A 243 -55.30 35.33 -42.09
N ASP A 244 -56.04 34.23 -42.00
CA ASP A 244 -56.50 33.63 -40.74
C ASP A 244 -56.44 32.11 -40.85
N MET A 245 -55.33 31.53 -40.39
CA MET A 245 -55.07 30.10 -40.47
C MET A 245 -54.80 29.53 -39.10
N PHE A 246 -55.27 28.31 -38.84
CA PHE A 246 -55.10 27.68 -37.54
C PHE A 246 -54.84 26.20 -37.67
N THR A 247 -54.10 25.66 -36.71
CA THR A 247 -53.80 24.23 -36.65
C THR A 247 -55.08 23.41 -36.50
N ARG A 248 -55.26 22.43 -37.38
CA ARG A 248 -56.29 21.37 -37.33
C ARG A 248 -55.94 20.33 -36.26
N ASN A 249 -54.66 20.01 -36.14
CA ASN A 249 -54.16 19.08 -35.14
C ASN A 249 -54.04 19.77 -33.78
N TYR A 250 -53.99 18.95 -32.74
CA TYR A 250 -53.92 19.41 -31.36
C TYR A 250 -52.47 19.79 -31.06
N THR A 251 -52.25 20.82 -30.25
CA THR A 251 -50.91 21.24 -29.83
C THR A 251 -50.66 20.88 -28.37
N SER A 252 -49.40 20.93 -27.96
CA SER A 252 -48.96 20.62 -26.60
C SER A 252 -49.77 21.39 -25.57
N ALA A 253 -50.21 20.70 -24.51
CA ALA A 253 -50.92 21.32 -23.41
C ALA A 253 -49.99 22.14 -22.50
N LEU A 254 -50.55 23.15 -21.84
CA LEU A 254 -49.87 23.94 -20.80
C LEU A 254 -50.61 23.76 -19.47
N VAL A 255 -49.91 23.93 -18.34
CA VAL A 255 -50.56 23.92 -17.02
C VAL A 255 -51.23 25.26 -16.74
N SER A 256 -52.51 25.23 -16.34
CA SER A 256 -53.26 26.42 -15.94
C SER A 256 -52.71 27.04 -14.64
N GLY A 257 -52.74 28.37 -14.53
CA GLY A 257 -52.26 29.14 -13.38
C GLY A 257 -50.80 29.59 -13.47
N LYS A 258 -50.02 29.07 -14.44
CA LYS A 258 -48.61 29.41 -14.65
C LYS A 258 -48.42 30.54 -15.67
N THR A 259 -47.29 31.24 -15.56
CA THR A 259 -46.86 32.25 -16.53
C THR A 259 -45.97 31.62 -17.59
N TYR A 260 -46.27 31.87 -18.86
CA TYR A 260 -45.49 31.38 -20.00
C TYR A 260 -45.16 32.51 -20.97
N THR A 261 -44.10 32.28 -21.73
CA THR A 261 -43.73 33.08 -22.90
C THR A 261 -43.82 32.22 -24.16
N ILE A 262 -44.52 32.72 -25.17
CA ILE A 262 -44.48 32.20 -26.54
C ILE A 262 -43.53 33.07 -27.36
N SER A 263 -42.69 32.46 -28.18
CA SER A 263 -41.83 33.17 -29.13
C SER A 263 -41.71 32.41 -30.45
N ALA A 264 -41.38 33.13 -31.52
CA ALA A 264 -41.12 32.55 -32.83
C ALA A 264 -40.23 33.48 -33.67
N LYS A 265 -39.60 32.92 -34.70
CA LYS A 265 -38.90 33.67 -35.74
C LYS A 265 -39.81 33.89 -36.93
N VAL A 266 -39.82 35.11 -37.43
CA VAL A 266 -40.56 35.54 -38.62
C VAL A 266 -39.61 36.21 -39.60
N ARG A 267 -39.74 35.87 -40.88
CA ARG A 267 -39.07 36.58 -41.97
C ARG A 267 -40.06 36.85 -43.08
N PHE A 268 -40.41 38.12 -43.29
CA PHE A 268 -41.23 38.53 -44.43
C PHE A 268 -40.42 38.43 -45.73
N ASP A 269 -41.05 37.96 -46.80
CA ASP A 269 -40.41 37.86 -48.12
C ASP A 269 -40.12 39.25 -48.67
N GLU A 270 -39.01 39.40 -49.39
CA GLU A 270 -38.67 40.66 -50.07
C GLU A 270 -39.82 41.12 -50.97
N GLY A 271 -40.15 42.41 -50.89
CA GLY A 271 -41.30 43.00 -51.59
C GLY A 271 -42.65 42.86 -50.89
N THR A 272 -42.72 42.21 -49.73
CA THR A 272 -43.96 42.18 -48.92
C THR A 272 -44.32 43.57 -48.42
N THR A 273 -45.58 43.97 -48.60
CA THR A 273 -46.13 45.28 -48.18
C THR A 273 -47.36 45.12 -47.31
N GLY A 274 -47.82 46.21 -46.67
CA GLY A 274 -49.01 46.22 -45.82
C GLY A 274 -48.69 46.12 -44.33
N ALA A 275 -49.63 45.61 -43.54
CA ALA A 275 -49.62 45.70 -42.08
C ALA A 275 -48.76 44.64 -41.38
N ILE A 276 -47.47 44.54 -41.73
CA ILE A 276 -46.56 43.51 -41.20
C ILE A 276 -46.43 43.55 -39.66
N ASN A 277 -46.54 44.73 -39.05
CA ASN A 277 -46.50 44.94 -37.59
C ASN A 277 -47.77 44.50 -36.85
N LYS A 278 -48.77 44.00 -37.60
CA LYS A 278 -50.03 43.49 -37.06
C LYS A 278 -50.07 41.96 -37.03
N LEU A 279 -49.03 41.28 -37.54
CA LEU A 279 -48.91 39.82 -37.45
C LEU A 279 -48.94 39.38 -35.99
N ARG A 280 -49.75 38.37 -35.70
CA ARG A 280 -49.78 37.69 -34.41
C ARG A 280 -49.80 36.17 -34.58
N LEU A 281 -49.07 35.52 -33.68
CA LEU A 281 -49.11 34.09 -33.46
C LEU A 281 -49.82 33.85 -32.12
N VAL A 282 -50.94 33.14 -32.14
CA VAL A 282 -51.82 33.03 -30.97
C VAL A 282 -52.04 31.58 -30.59
N TYR A 283 -51.74 31.26 -29.33
CA TYR A 283 -52.03 29.96 -28.71
C TYR A 283 -53.34 30.03 -27.94
N ARG A 284 -54.26 29.10 -28.23
CA ARG A 284 -55.68 29.19 -27.85
C ARG A 284 -56.29 27.85 -27.47
N THR A 285 -57.47 27.90 -26.84
CA THR A 285 -58.32 26.72 -26.59
C THR A 285 -59.54 26.66 -27.51
N SER A 286 -59.98 25.44 -27.81
CA SER A 286 -61.29 25.14 -28.42
C SER A 286 -62.20 24.45 -27.39
N PRO A 287 -63.51 24.74 -27.39
CA PRO A 287 -64.22 25.76 -28.16
C PRO A 287 -64.07 27.16 -27.54
N GLY A 288 -64.55 28.19 -28.25
CA GLY A 288 -64.55 29.58 -27.78
C GLY A 288 -63.37 30.42 -28.25
N GLY A 289 -62.26 29.81 -28.68
CA GLY A 289 -61.12 30.52 -29.28
C GLY A 289 -60.42 31.48 -28.31
N ASN A 290 -60.49 31.18 -27.01
CA ASN A 290 -59.90 32.02 -25.97
C ASN A 290 -58.38 32.12 -26.17
N ILE A 291 -57.87 33.35 -26.15
CA ILE A 291 -56.44 33.64 -26.23
C ILE A 291 -55.78 33.29 -24.91
N LEU A 292 -54.80 32.39 -24.93
CA LEU A 292 -53.97 32.09 -23.78
C LEU A 292 -52.62 32.78 -23.87
N LEU A 293 -52.00 32.78 -25.06
CA LEU A 293 -50.75 33.50 -25.33
C LEU A 293 -50.81 34.12 -26.73
N GLU A 294 -50.20 35.30 -26.89
CA GLU A 294 -50.06 35.99 -28.17
C GLU A 294 -48.62 36.47 -28.33
N ALA A 295 -47.92 36.04 -29.38
CA ALA A 295 -46.66 36.62 -29.82
C ALA A 295 -46.91 37.60 -30.97
N ASN A 296 -46.37 38.81 -30.84
CA ASN A 296 -46.37 39.83 -31.89
C ASN A 296 -45.09 40.68 -31.80
N ASN A 297 -44.92 41.58 -32.77
CA ASN A 297 -43.95 42.68 -32.68
C ASN A 297 -44.55 43.92 -33.34
N THR A 298 -45.06 44.84 -32.52
CA THR A 298 -45.78 46.03 -32.98
C THR A 298 -44.87 47.15 -33.49
N THR A 299 -43.56 47.03 -33.27
CA THR A 299 -42.56 48.03 -33.69
C THR A 299 -41.94 47.72 -35.05
N MET A 300 -42.34 46.62 -35.71
CA MET A 300 -41.85 46.30 -37.06
C MET A 300 -42.21 47.42 -38.05
N THR A 301 -41.29 47.70 -38.96
CA THR A 301 -41.48 48.64 -40.07
C THR A 301 -41.13 47.97 -41.39
N ILE A 302 -41.49 48.60 -42.51
CA ILE A 302 -41.22 48.03 -43.85
C ILE A 302 -39.72 47.77 -44.08
N ASP A 303 -38.84 48.51 -43.40
CA ASP A 303 -37.38 48.31 -43.46
C ASP A 303 -36.93 46.97 -42.85
N ASP A 304 -37.81 46.29 -42.11
CA ASP A 304 -37.55 44.96 -41.54
C ASP A 304 -37.93 43.82 -42.49
N VAL A 305 -38.56 44.11 -43.63
CA VAL A 305 -38.84 43.12 -44.67
C VAL A 305 -37.53 42.49 -45.15
N GLY A 306 -37.54 41.16 -45.34
CA GLY A 306 -36.35 40.39 -45.70
C GLY A 306 -35.42 40.08 -44.53
N LYS A 307 -35.58 40.70 -43.35
CA LYS A 307 -34.81 40.38 -42.13
C LYS A 307 -35.49 39.29 -41.29
N GLU A 308 -34.70 38.58 -40.50
CA GLU A 308 -35.22 37.71 -39.45
C GLU A 308 -35.59 38.54 -38.21
N ILE A 309 -36.81 38.37 -37.73
CA ILE A 309 -37.40 39.10 -36.62
C ILE A 309 -37.91 38.10 -35.59
N THR A 310 -37.69 38.36 -34.31
CA THR A 310 -38.33 37.60 -33.24
C THR A 310 -39.64 38.27 -32.83
N ILE A 311 -40.73 37.51 -32.86
CA ILE A 311 -42.00 37.87 -32.21
C ILE A 311 -42.10 37.12 -30.89
N LYS A 312 -42.69 37.74 -29.86
CA LYS A 312 -42.86 37.11 -28.55
C LYS A 312 -44.00 37.72 -27.77
N GLY A 313 -44.47 37.02 -26.75
CA GLY A 313 -45.37 37.56 -25.75
C GLY A 313 -45.54 36.65 -24.54
N THR A 314 -45.88 37.26 -23.42
CA THR A 314 -45.92 36.61 -22.11
C THR A 314 -47.29 36.81 -21.49
N ALA A 315 -47.90 35.76 -20.94
CA ALA A 315 -49.13 35.87 -20.18
C ALA A 315 -49.24 34.77 -19.11
N ASN A 316 -50.15 34.99 -18.15
CA ASN A 316 -50.57 33.94 -17.24
C ASN A 316 -51.67 33.09 -17.93
N VAL A 317 -51.41 31.80 -18.10
CA VAL A 317 -52.28 30.88 -18.82
C VAL A 317 -53.35 30.34 -17.87
N ASN A 318 -54.63 30.61 -18.15
CA ASN A 318 -55.74 30.11 -17.36
C ASN A 318 -56.84 29.49 -18.23
N TYR A 319 -57.27 28.27 -17.89
CA TYR A 319 -58.39 27.60 -18.54
C TYR A 319 -59.04 26.57 -17.61
N GLN A 320 -60.24 26.10 -17.97
CA GLN A 320 -60.96 25.05 -17.25
C GLN A 320 -61.02 23.77 -18.10
N ILE A 321 -60.71 22.62 -17.50
CA ILE A 321 -60.64 21.33 -18.20
C ILE A 321 -62.03 20.85 -18.69
N THR A 322 -63.10 21.21 -17.96
CA THR A 322 -64.48 20.80 -18.26
C THR A 322 -65.06 21.38 -19.55
N ASN A 323 -64.36 22.35 -20.17
CA ASN A 323 -64.74 22.95 -21.44
C ASN A 323 -63.53 23.02 -22.39
N LEU A 324 -62.71 21.98 -22.40
CA LEU A 324 -61.50 21.88 -23.21
C LEU A 324 -61.61 20.71 -24.19
N GLU A 325 -61.66 21.03 -25.46
CA GLU A 325 -61.52 20.07 -26.56
C GLU A 325 -60.05 19.83 -26.90
N ARG A 326 -59.34 20.93 -27.20
CA ARG A 326 -57.96 20.93 -27.67
C ARG A 326 -57.31 22.28 -27.47
N PHE A 327 -55.99 22.28 -27.47
CA PHE A 327 -55.18 23.47 -27.70
C PHE A 327 -54.79 23.55 -29.17
N TYR A 328 -54.68 24.76 -29.68
CA TYR A 328 -54.28 24.99 -31.06
C TYR A 328 -53.63 26.37 -31.24
N LEU A 329 -52.80 26.49 -32.28
CA LEU A 329 -52.26 27.77 -32.76
C LEU A 329 -53.10 28.37 -33.88
N SER A 330 -53.16 29.70 -33.92
CA SER A 330 -53.64 30.49 -35.05
C SER A 330 -52.62 31.56 -35.44
N VAL A 331 -52.50 31.80 -36.74
CA VAL A 331 -51.68 32.84 -37.36
C VAL A 331 -52.62 33.78 -38.08
N SER A 332 -52.65 35.04 -37.64
CA SER A 332 -53.53 36.04 -38.20
C SER A 332 -52.94 37.43 -38.06
N PHE A 333 -53.65 38.44 -38.58
CA PHE A 333 -53.34 39.85 -38.32
C PHE A 333 -54.37 40.45 -37.36
N THR A 334 -53.93 41.36 -36.50
CA THR A 334 -54.83 42.12 -35.62
C THR A 334 -55.73 43.03 -36.46
N ASN A 335 -56.95 43.32 -35.98
CA ASN A 335 -57.97 44.13 -36.68
C ASN A 335 -58.36 43.64 -38.09
N GLN A 336 -58.07 42.37 -38.45
CA GLN A 336 -58.27 41.84 -39.81
C GLN A 336 -57.50 42.64 -40.88
N ASP A 337 -56.39 43.26 -40.49
CA ASP A 337 -55.48 43.92 -41.42
C ASP A 337 -54.85 42.90 -42.39
N LYS A 338 -54.27 43.40 -43.48
CA LYS A 338 -53.70 42.55 -44.52
C LYS A 338 -52.30 42.95 -44.94
N ILE A 339 -51.62 41.97 -45.52
CA ILE A 339 -50.37 42.15 -46.25
C ILE A 339 -50.56 41.74 -47.71
N ASN A 340 -49.64 42.17 -48.58
CA ASN A 340 -49.49 41.66 -49.93
C ASN A 340 -48.06 41.14 -50.09
N GLY A 341 -47.89 39.84 -50.27
CA GLY A 341 -46.61 39.13 -50.16
C GLY A 341 -46.69 37.93 -49.21
N GLY A 342 -45.55 37.49 -48.68
CA GLY A 342 -45.48 36.29 -47.84
C GLY A 342 -44.52 36.42 -46.68
N PHE A 343 -44.54 35.44 -45.79
CA PHE A 343 -43.62 35.36 -44.66
C PHE A 343 -43.39 33.93 -44.21
N LYS A 344 -42.20 33.69 -43.65
CA LYS A 344 -41.81 32.40 -43.08
C LYS A 344 -41.90 32.50 -41.56
N LEU A 345 -42.47 31.47 -40.93
CA LEU A 345 -42.60 31.32 -39.48
C LEU A 345 -41.94 30.00 -39.05
N TYR A 346 -41.05 30.07 -38.07
CA TYR A 346 -40.29 28.92 -37.57
C TYR A 346 -39.80 29.16 -36.13
N ASP A 347 -39.13 28.16 -35.56
CA ASP A 347 -38.59 28.19 -34.19
C ASP A 347 -39.63 28.61 -33.14
N ILE A 348 -40.84 28.06 -33.27
CA ILE A 348 -41.93 28.33 -32.33
C ILE A 348 -41.61 27.63 -31.01
N LYS A 349 -41.52 28.42 -29.94
CA LYS A 349 -41.23 27.95 -28.59
C LYS A 349 -42.28 28.47 -27.63
N ILE A 350 -42.74 27.60 -26.72
CA ILE A 350 -43.45 28.01 -25.51
C ILE A 350 -42.61 27.54 -24.33
N GLU A 351 -42.35 28.41 -23.37
CA GLU A 351 -41.56 28.09 -22.18
C GLU A 351 -42.17 28.74 -20.94
N GLU A 352 -42.03 28.07 -19.79
CA GLU A 352 -42.46 28.61 -18.50
C GLU A 352 -41.57 29.81 -18.11
N GLY A 353 -42.17 30.84 -17.54
CA GLY A 353 -41.49 32.05 -17.10
C GLY A 353 -41.80 33.28 -17.96
N PRO A 354 -41.23 34.45 -17.60
CA PRO A 354 -41.59 35.72 -18.23
C PRO A 354 -40.71 36.11 -19.43
N THR A 355 -39.63 35.36 -19.68
CA THR A 355 -38.56 35.73 -20.59
C THR A 355 -38.41 34.68 -21.68
N ALA A 356 -38.42 35.12 -22.94
CA ALA A 356 -38.07 34.27 -24.07
C ALA A 356 -36.57 33.96 -24.06
N THR A 357 -36.21 32.70 -24.21
CA THR A 357 -34.83 32.22 -24.35
C THR A 357 -34.66 31.53 -25.71
N PRO A 358 -33.41 31.24 -26.16
CA PRO A 358 -33.16 30.63 -27.45
C PRO A 358 -33.98 29.37 -27.73
N TYR A 359 -34.25 29.12 -29.01
CA TYR A 359 -35.00 27.95 -29.43
C TYR A 359 -34.24 26.66 -29.14
N GLN A 360 -34.96 25.68 -28.62
CA GLN A 360 -34.55 24.30 -28.42
C GLN A 360 -35.75 23.38 -28.64
N PRO A 361 -35.55 22.12 -29.06
CA PRO A 361 -36.63 21.15 -29.14
C PRO A 361 -37.21 20.85 -27.76
N ASN A 362 -38.48 20.47 -27.73
CA ASN A 362 -39.14 19.89 -26.60
C ASN A 362 -38.62 18.48 -26.34
N LEU A 363 -37.93 18.33 -25.21
CA LEU A 363 -37.29 17.08 -24.79
C LEU A 363 -38.24 16.11 -24.08
N LEU A 364 -39.54 16.42 -24.02
CA LEU A 364 -40.57 15.53 -23.51
C LEU A 364 -41.27 14.75 -24.64
N ASP A 365 -41.09 15.17 -25.88
CA ASP A 365 -41.81 14.67 -27.06
C ASP A 365 -40.88 14.14 -28.16
N ALA A 366 -41.39 13.19 -28.95
CA ALA A 366 -40.62 12.51 -29.98
C ALA A 366 -39.92 13.51 -30.94
N PRO A 367 -38.68 13.22 -31.36
CA PRO A 367 -37.90 12.00 -31.10
C PRO A 367 -37.16 12.01 -29.75
N TYR A 368 -37.33 13.04 -28.92
CA TYR A 368 -36.57 13.23 -27.69
C TYR A 368 -37.39 12.90 -26.44
N TYR A 369 -36.79 12.15 -25.53
CA TYR A 369 -37.32 11.90 -24.21
C TYR A 369 -36.18 12.06 -23.21
N LEU A 370 -36.24 13.09 -22.38
CA LEU A 370 -35.27 13.41 -21.34
C LEU A 370 -35.96 13.38 -19.97
N SER A 371 -35.32 12.75 -18.98
CA SER A 371 -35.90 12.61 -17.65
C SER A 371 -34.83 12.51 -16.57
N LYS A 372 -35.13 13.01 -15.38
CA LYS A 372 -34.30 12.83 -14.18
C LYS A 372 -34.59 11.51 -13.44
N VAL A 373 -35.70 10.86 -13.78
CA VAL A 373 -36.10 9.56 -13.21
C VAL A 373 -35.89 8.45 -14.24
N ALA A 374 -35.50 7.27 -13.75
CA ALA A 374 -35.39 6.07 -14.56
C ALA A 374 -36.76 5.71 -15.15
N LEU A 375 -36.78 4.92 -16.23
CA LEU A 375 -38.04 4.50 -16.85
C LEU A 375 -38.84 3.66 -15.85
N GLY A 376 -40.07 4.07 -15.56
CA GLY A 376 -40.94 3.30 -14.68
C GLY A 376 -41.52 2.09 -15.40
N GLU A 377 -41.64 1.00 -14.65
CA GLU A 377 -42.25 -0.25 -15.11
C GLU A 377 -43.73 -0.04 -15.41
N ASN A 378 -44.15 -0.43 -16.62
CA ASN A 378 -45.54 -0.37 -17.03
C ASN A 378 -46.28 -1.64 -16.59
N ILE A 379 -47.22 -1.52 -15.65
CA ILE A 379 -48.04 -2.65 -15.19
C ILE A 379 -49.34 -2.81 -16.01
N ALA A 380 -49.55 -2.04 -17.09
CA ALA A 380 -50.66 -2.24 -18.00
C ALA A 380 -50.50 -3.57 -18.77
N ASP A 381 -51.63 -4.21 -19.11
CA ASP A 381 -51.61 -5.44 -19.90
C ASP A 381 -51.06 -5.18 -21.32
N PRO A 382 -49.89 -5.76 -21.68
CA PRO A 382 -49.24 -5.53 -22.96
C PRO A 382 -49.98 -6.19 -24.14
N THR A 383 -50.97 -7.05 -23.87
CA THR A 383 -51.75 -7.75 -24.90
C THR A 383 -52.90 -6.91 -25.46
N VAL A 384 -53.21 -5.77 -24.83
CA VAL A 384 -54.27 -4.86 -25.30
C VAL A 384 -53.88 -4.25 -26.65
N ILE A 385 -54.79 -4.39 -27.62
CA ILE A 385 -54.61 -3.81 -28.95
C ILE A 385 -55.13 -2.37 -28.95
N PHE A 386 -54.25 -1.44 -29.31
CA PHE A 386 -54.57 -0.04 -29.53
C PHE A 386 -54.52 0.32 -31.03
N PRO A 387 -55.25 1.35 -31.50
CA PRO A 387 -56.08 2.25 -30.72
C PRO A 387 -57.46 1.66 -30.38
N ILE A 388 -57.97 1.96 -29.18
CA ILE A 388 -59.36 1.68 -28.79
C ILE A 388 -60.22 2.86 -29.23
N LYS A 389 -61.20 2.62 -30.09
CA LYS A 389 -62.16 3.63 -30.54
C LYS A 389 -63.56 3.27 -30.06
N THR A 390 -64.18 4.12 -29.26
CA THR A 390 -65.50 3.84 -28.70
C THR A 390 -66.21 5.12 -28.27
N SER A 391 -67.54 5.09 -28.29
CA SER A 391 -68.40 6.14 -27.71
C SER A 391 -69.07 5.69 -26.41
N ALA A 392 -68.70 4.51 -25.89
CA ALA A 392 -69.25 3.99 -24.65
C ALA A 392 -68.85 4.86 -23.45
N TYR A 393 -69.68 4.85 -22.40
CA TYR A 393 -69.36 5.52 -21.14
C TYR A 393 -68.04 5.00 -20.52
N ARG A 394 -67.88 3.67 -20.47
CA ARG A 394 -66.63 3.00 -20.10
C ARG A 394 -65.78 2.83 -21.35
N LEU A 395 -64.64 3.50 -21.39
CA LEU A 395 -63.70 3.49 -22.52
C LEU A 395 -62.68 2.35 -22.42
N TYR A 396 -62.24 2.06 -21.20
CA TYR A 396 -61.24 1.05 -20.89
C TYR A 396 -61.66 0.27 -19.67
N GLY A 397 -61.24 -0.99 -19.58
CA GLY A 397 -61.61 -1.87 -18.50
C GLY A 397 -60.92 -3.21 -18.58
N VAL A 398 -59.65 -3.24 -18.21
CA VAL A 398 -58.74 -4.39 -18.35
C VAL A 398 -58.03 -4.63 -17.03
N ASN A 399 -57.67 -5.88 -16.74
CA ASN A 399 -56.85 -6.21 -15.57
C ASN A 399 -55.40 -5.80 -15.82
N MET A 400 -54.79 -5.12 -14.86
CA MET A 400 -53.36 -4.83 -14.86
C MET A 400 -52.57 -6.11 -14.54
N LEU A 401 -51.27 -6.11 -14.86
CA LEU A 401 -50.35 -7.22 -14.57
C LEU A 401 -50.22 -7.48 -13.06
N GLU A 402 -50.47 -6.45 -12.25
CA GLU A 402 -50.44 -6.52 -10.79
C GLU A 402 -51.73 -5.97 -10.18
N GLU A 403 -52.07 -6.44 -8.98
CA GLU A 403 -53.16 -5.89 -8.18
C GLU A 403 -52.83 -4.50 -7.65
N PHE A 404 -53.83 -3.62 -7.63
CA PHE A 404 -53.74 -2.37 -6.89
C PHE A 404 -53.66 -2.66 -5.38
N LYS A 405 -52.85 -1.87 -4.67
CA LYS A 405 -52.60 -2.03 -3.23
C LYS A 405 -53.00 -0.79 -2.46
N VAL A 406 -53.72 -0.96 -1.36
CA VAL A 406 -54.10 0.15 -0.48
C VAL A 406 -52.84 0.84 0.07
N GLY A 407 -52.81 2.17 0.05
CA GLY A 407 -51.68 2.99 0.46
C GLY A 407 -50.57 3.13 -0.59
N GLN A 408 -50.59 2.34 -1.67
CA GLN A 408 -49.64 2.47 -2.76
C GLN A 408 -50.03 3.63 -3.68
N ARG A 409 -49.02 4.39 -4.09
CA ARG A 409 -49.14 5.48 -5.04
C ARG A 409 -48.87 4.99 -6.45
N TYR A 410 -49.70 5.42 -7.39
CA TYR A 410 -49.64 5.11 -8.81
C TYR A 410 -49.75 6.38 -9.64
N ILE A 411 -49.17 6.32 -10.83
CA ILE A 411 -49.38 7.30 -11.88
C ILE A 411 -49.90 6.60 -13.13
N LEU A 412 -51.07 7.05 -13.59
CA LEU A 412 -51.70 6.59 -14.82
C LEU A 412 -51.51 7.65 -15.88
N THR A 413 -51.04 7.25 -17.05
CA THR A 413 -50.84 8.12 -18.20
C THR A 413 -51.44 7.47 -19.44
N MET A 414 -52.08 8.24 -20.30
CA MET A 414 -52.59 7.74 -21.57
C MET A 414 -52.54 8.79 -22.66
N LYS A 415 -52.44 8.36 -23.92
CA LYS A 415 -52.72 9.23 -25.06
C LYS A 415 -54.13 8.97 -25.56
N ALA A 416 -54.98 10.00 -25.56
CA ALA A 416 -56.38 9.86 -25.92
C ALA A 416 -57.03 11.17 -26.38
N THR A 417 -58.06 11.07 -27.22
CA THR A 417 -58.92 12.19 -27.64
C THR A 417 -60.35 12.01 -27.11
N LYS A 418 -61.04 13.14 -26.88
CA LYS A 418 -62.40 13.18 -26.34
C LYS A 418 -63.22 14.36 -26.86
N PRO A 419 -64.57 14.31 -26.76
CA PRO A 419 -65.43 15.47 -26.96
C PRO A 419 -65.18 16.56 -25.90
N VAL A 420 -65.61 17.79 -26.21
CA VAL A 420 -65.48 18.96 -25.33
C VAL A 420 -66.12 18.75 -23.96
N SER A 421 -67.34 18.19 -23.96
CA SER A 421 -68.15 18.02 -22.76
C SER A 421 -67.64 16.93 -21.82
N GLN A 422 -66.61 16.19 -22.22
CA GLN A 422 -66.13 15.01 -21.53
C GLN A 422 -64.85 15.27 -20.76
N THR A 423 -64.62 14.45 -19.75
CA THR A 423 -63.38 14.35 -18.98
C THR A 423 -63.04 12.89 -18.79
N PHE A 424 -61.76 12.55 -18.64
CA PHE A 424 -61.37 11.17 -18.37
C PHE A 424 -61.23 10.95 -16.86
N TRP A 425 -61.80 9.85 -16.38
CA TRP A 425 -61.80 9.53 -14.96
C TRP A 425 -61.45 8.05 -14.74
N ALA A 426 -60.44 7.80 -13.92
CA ALA A 426 -59.95 6.47 -13.60
C ALA A 426 -60.66 5.87 -12.38
N TYR A 427 -60.93 4.56 -12.44
CA TYR A 427 -61.59 3.79 -11.39
C TYR A 427 -60.92 2.41 -11.23
N ASN A 428 -60.92 1.89 -10.01
CA ASN A 428 -60.63 0.48 -9.72
C ASN A 428 -61.94 -0.30 -9.56
N GLY A 429 -61.96 -1.57 -10.01
CA GLY A 429 -63.17 -2.42 -9.97
C GLY A 429 -64.34 -1.90 -10.81
N GLY A 430 -64.15 -0.81 -11.55
CA GLY A 430 -65.17 -0.10 -12.31
C GLY A 430 -66.06 0.85 -11.49
N ASN A 431 -65.94 0.88 -10.16
CA ASN A 431 -66.84 1.63 -9.25
C ASN A 431 -66.11 2.44 -8.17
N ILE A 432 -64.86 2.13 -7.83
CA ILE A 432 -64.07 2.87 -6.84
C ILE A 432 -63.31 3.97 -7.56
N SER A 433 -63.69 5.23 -7.31
CA SER A 433 -63.02 6.39 -7.90
C SER A 433 -61.55 6.43 -7.49
N LEU A 434 -60.67 6.57 -8.49
CA LEU A 434 -59.25 6.83 -8.29
C LEU A 434 -58.99 8.33 -8.40
N GLU A 435 -58.93 8.87 -9.61
CA GLU A 435 -58.71 10.30 -9.84
C GLU A 435 -59.11 10.71 -11.27
N ARG A 436 -59.44 11.99 -11.44
CA ARG A 436 -59.70 12.59 -12.75
C ARG A 436 -58.39 12.94 -13.45
N MET A 437 -58.30 12.65 -14.75
CA MET A 437 -57.09 12.92 -15.52
C MET A 437 -57.03 14.38 -16.00
N THR A 438 -55.83 14.93 -16.02
CA THR A 438 -55.53 16.27 -16.53
C THR A 438 -54.56 16.18 -17.71
N PRO A 439 -54.51 17.18 -18.62
CA PRO A 439 -53.51 17.23 -19.68
C PRO A 439 -52.08 17.21 -19.12
N VAL A 440 -51.17 16.54 -19.80
CA VAL A 440 -49.74 16.55 -19.49
C VAL A 440 -49.08 17.73 -20.20
N GLU A 441 -48.38 18.56 -19.44
CA GLU A 441 -47.62 19.70 -19.96
C GLU A 441 -46.66 19.26 -21.06
N GLY A 442 -46.55 20.06 -22.13
CA GLY A 442 -45.62 19.78 -23.21
C GLY A 442 -46.07 18.73 -24.21
N LEU A 443 -47.15 17.99 -23.95
CA LEU A 443 -47.57 16.85 -24.78
C LEU A 443 -48.95 17.04 -25.42
N VAL A 444 -49.11 16.45 -26.60
CA VAL A 444 -50.36 16.46 -27.38
C VAL A 444 -51.20 15.25 -27.03
N ASP A 445 -52.46 15.47 -26.65
CA ASP A 445 -53.42 14.39 -26.33
C ASP A 445 -52.99 13.44 -25.22
N VAL A 446 -51.99 13.81 -24.42
CA VAL A 446 -51.55 12.99 -23.28
C VAL A 446 -52.22 13.50 -22.01
N TRP A 447 -52.82 12.57 -21.29
CA TRP A 447 -53.54 12.81 -20.04
C TRP A 447 -52.91 11.98 -18.93
N SER A 448 -52.87 12.50 -17.72
CA SER A 448 -52.37 11.77 -16.55
C SER A 448 -53.17 12.03 -15.29
N CYS A 449 -53.15 11.10 -14.36
CA CYS A 449 -53.50 11.34 -12.96
C CYS A 449 -52.57 10.55 -12.02
N SER A 450 -52.27 11.14 -10.86
CA SER A 450 -51.54 10.48 -9.78
C SER A 450 -52.48 10.26 -8.62
N PHE A 451 -52.58 9.03 -8.13
CA PHE A 451 -53.49 8.69 -7.05
C PHE A 451 -52.82 7.74 -6.04
N THR A 452 -53.21 7.87 -4.78
CA THR A 452 -52.92 6.87 -3.76
C THR A 452 -54.16 6.02 -3.62
N ALA A 453 -54.06 4.70 -3.82
CA ALA A 453 -55.23 3.84 -3.67
C ALA A 453 -55.65 3.78 -2.21
N LEU A 454 -56.73 4.49 -1.84
CA LEU A 454 -57.26 4.51 -0.47
C LEU A 454 -58.18 3.33 -0.19
N LYS A 455 -58.78 2.78 -1.25
CA LYS A 455 -59.66 1.61 -1.25
C LYS A 455 -59.49 0.89 -2.59
N ILE A 456 -59.64 -0.42 -2.59
CA ILE A 456 -59.64 -1.27 -3.78
C ILE A 456 -60.84 -2.22 -3.76
N ASP A 457 -61.28 -2.68 -4.92
CA ASP A 457 -62.36 -3.64 -5.06
C ASP A 457 -61.82 -5.03 -4.76
N SER A 458 -62.30 -5.65 -3.68
CA SER A 458 -61.84 -6.98 -3.26
C SER A 458 -62.17 -8.09 -4.25
N SER A 459 -63.14 -7.88 -5.14
CA SER A 459 -63.53 -8.86 -6.17
C SER A 459 -62.79 -8.67 -7.50
N SER A 460 -62.18 -7.51 -7.73
CA SER A 460 -61.46 -7.18 -8.96
C SER A 460 -60.30 -6.19 -8.70
N PRO A 461 -59.33 -6.56 -7.84
CA PRO A 461 -58.31 -5.64 -7.35
C PRO A 461 -57.31 -5.22 -8.42
N SER A 462 -57.17 -5.94 -9.53
CA SER A 462 -56.32 -5.57 -10.68
C SER A 462 -57.05 -4.81 -11.79
N LEU A 463 -58.38 -4.70 -11.74
CA LEU A 463 -59.16 -4.08 -12.82
C LEU A 463 -59.00 -2.56 -12.81
N LEU A 464 -58.42 -2.00 -13.87
CA LEU A 464 -58.42 -0.57 -14.17
C LEU A 464 -59.52 -0.25 -15.17
N SER A 465 -60.39 0.71 -14.83
CA SER A 465 -61.41 1.25 -15.74
C SER A 465 -61.22 2.73 -15.98
N ILE A 466 -61.43 3.17 -17.21
CA ILE A 466 -61.42 4.60 -17.58
C ILE A 466 -62.78 4.94 -18.19
N TYR A 467 -63.39 6.00 -17.68
CA TYR A 467 -64.68 6.51 -18.15
C TYR A 467 -64.52 7.89 -18.78
N GLN A 468 -65.37 8.17 -19.77
CA GLN A 468 -65.66 9.55 -20.16
C GLN A 468 -66.83 10.08 -19.33
N THR A 469 -66.63 11.19 -18.63
CA THR A 469 -67.65 11.79 -17.77
C THR A 469 -68.04 13.20 -18.22
N PRO A 470 -69.35 13.54 -18.28
CA PRO A 470 -70.50 12.78 -17.76
C PRO A 470 -71.12 11.80 -18.78
N GLN A 471 -71.74 10.73 -18.27
CA GLN A 471 -72.38 9.67 -19.06
C GLN A 471 -73.44 10.17 -20.06
N SER A 472 -74.24 11.16 -19.66
CA SER A 472 -75.36 11.66 -20.46
C SER A 472 -74.95 12.31 -21.79
N THR A 473 -73.69 12.70 -21.94
CA THR A 473 -73.15 13.32 -23.15
C THR A 473 -71.95 12.55 -23.72
N ALA A 474 -71.85 11.25 -23.40
CA ALA A 474 -70.79 10.38 -23.91
C ALA A 474 -70.75 10.44 -25.46
N GLY A 475 -69.54 10.55 -26.00
CA GLY A 475 -69.31 10.70 -27.43
C GLY A 475 -68.02 9.99 -27.86
N ALA A 476 -67.60 10.21 -29.11
CA ALA A 476 -66.48 9.48 -29.68
C ALA A 476 -65.16 9.80 -28.96
N CYS A 477 -64.53 8.77 -28.42
CA CYS A 477 -63.19 8.80 -27.84
C CYS A 477 -62.27 7.82 -28.57
N GLN A 478 -60.98 8.13 -28.58
CA GLN A 478 -59.92 7.23 -29.02
C GLN A 478 -58.83 7.19 -27.96
N ILE A 479 -58.36 6.00 -27.58
CA ILE A 479 -57.20 5.80 -26.71
C ILE A 479 -56.12 5.11 -27.55
N ASP A 480 -54.95 5.73 -27.67
CA ASP A 480 -53.82 5.25 -28.46
C ASP A 480 -52.84 4.40 -27.66
N TRP A 481 -52.70 4.67 -26.36
CA TRP A 481 -51.93 3.83 -25.43
C TRP A 481 -52.27 4.21 -23.99
N ILE A 482 -52.03 3.26 -23.07
CA ILE A 482 -52.10 3.44 -21.61
C ILE A 482 -50.79 2.94 -21.00
N LYS A 483 -50.28 3.69 -20.02
CA LYS A 483 -49.17 3.33 -19.16
C LYS A 483 -49.57 3.54 -17.71
N ILE A 484 -49.30 2.58 -16.84
CA ILE A 484 -49.48 2.75 -15.40
C ILE A 484 -48.23 2.30 -14.66
N GLU A 485 -47.78 3.13 -13.72
CA GLU A 485 -46.50 2.97 -13.03
C GLU A 485 -46.73 3.17 -11.53
N LYS A 486 -45.90 2.52 -10.70
CA LYS A 486 -45.86 2.78 -9.26
C LYS A 486 -45.00 4.02 -9.00
N GLY A 487 -45.48 4.92 -8.14
CA GLY A 487 -44.76 6.13 -7.73
C GLY A 487 -45.43 7.44 -8.16
N ASP A 488 -44.67 8.52 -8.10
CA ASP A 488 -45.16 9.91 -8.23
C ASP A 488 -44.97 10.51 -9.62
N THR A 489 -43.93 10.08 -10.32
CA THR A 489 -43.45 10.75 -11.54
C THR A 489 -43.71 9.87 -12.75
N ARG A 490 -44.39 10.43 -13.74
CA ARG A 490 -44.73 9.77 -14.99
C ARG A 490 -43.48 9.66 -15.83
N THR A 491 -43.31 8.53 -16.49
CA THR A 491 -42.27 8.39 -17.50
C THR A 491 -42.92 8.17 -18.88
N PRO A 492 -42.22 8.46 -19.99
CA PRO A 492 -42.76 8.35 -21.33
C PRO A 492 -43.11 6.89 -21.66
N ASN A 493 -44.06 6.74 -22.59
CA ASN A 493 -44.43 5.44 -23.11
C ASN A 493 -43.48 5.01 -24.24
N ILE A 494 -42.25 4.70 -23.84
CA ILE A 494 -41.18 4.16 -24.70
C ILE A 494 -40.70 2.83 -24.10
N SER A 495 -40.03 2.02 -24.91
CA SER A 495 -39.45 0.77 -24.44
C SER A 495 -38.30 1.01 -23.46
N GLU A 496 -37.48 2.03 -23.69
CA GLU A 496 -36.26 2.27 -22.92
C GLU A 496 -35.71 3.70 -23.00
N TYR A 497 -35.02 4.11 -21.94
CA TYR A 497 -34.03 5.17 -22.02
C TYR A 497 -32.67 4.54 -22.36
N LYS A 498 -32.30 4.56 -23.64
CA LYS A 498 -31.05 3.99 -24.14
C LYS A 498 -29.78 4.51 -23.45
N TYR A 499 -29.80 5.75 -22.95
CA TYR A 499 -28.64 6.43 -22.39
C TYR A 499 -28.88 6.94 -20.98
N ARG A 500 -27.80 6.92 -20.18
CA ARG A 500 -27.75 7.46 -18.82
C ARG A 500 -26.65 8.52 -18.73
N GLY A 501 -27.04 9.72 -18.33
CA GLY A 501 -26.18 10.88 -18.14
C GLY A 501 -25.79 11.08 -16.68
N ILE A 502 -24.53 11.45 -16.44
CA ILE A 502 -24.01 11.85 -15.13
C ILE A 502 -23.53 13.30 -15.20
N GLY A 503 -24.07 14.16 -14.33
CA GLY A 503 -23.77 15.59 -14.26
C GLY A 503 -23.37 16.02 -12.86
N MET A 504 -22.60 17.10 -12.74
CA MET A 504 -22.19 17.66 -11.43
C MET A 504 -23.21 18.63 -10.83
N ARG A 505 -24.26 18.97 -11.57
CA ARG A 505 -25.25 19.98 -11.19
C ARG A 505 -26.65 19.50 -11.53
N ASP A 506 -27.62 19.96 -10.75
CA ASP A 506 -29.03 19.77 -11.09
C ASP A 506 -29.38 20.72 -12.23
N SER A 507 -29.49 20.19 -13.44
CA SER A 507 -29.69 20.96 -14.66
C SER A 507 -30.73 20.28 -15.55
N ASN A 508 -31.43 21.08 -16.37
CA ASN A 508 -32.28 20.58 -17.45
C ASN A 508 -31.57 20.64 -18.81
N ASN A 509 -30.33 21.13 -18.85
CA ASN A 509 -29.52 21.18 -20.06
C ASN A 509 -28.84 19.83 -20.27
N PRO A 510 -29.16 19.09 -21.35
CA PRO A 510 -28.54 17.79 -21.61
C PRO A 510 -27.02 17.88 -21.83
N LYS A 511 -26.47 19.05 -22.17
CA LYS A 511 -25.01 19.27 -22.34
C LYS A 511 -24.25 19.37 -21.02
N ASP A 512 -24.93 19.47 -19.88
CA ASP A 512 -24.31 19.48 -18.55
C ASP A 512 -24.03 18.06 -18.01
N TYR A 513 -24.43 17.04 -18.77
CA TYR A 513 -24.28 15.63 -18.43
C TYR A 513 -23.32 14.93 -19.40
N VAL A 514 -22.50 14.04 -18.86
CA VAL A 514 -21.73 13.08 -19.65
C VAL A 514 -22.61 11.86 -19.85
N TRP A 515 -22.93 11.56 -21.11
CA TRP A 515 -23.84 10.48 -21.49
C TRP A 515 -23.08 9.21 -21.83
N ASP A 516 -23.57 8.09 -21.29
CA ASP A 516 -23.14 6.75 -21.68
C ASP A 516 -24.37 5.87 -21.95
N ILE A 517 -24.18 4.72 -22.57
CA ILE A 517 -25.21 3.69 -22.68
C ILE A 517 -25.63 3.31 -21.25
N ALA A 518 -26.94 3.21 -20.99
CA ALA A 518 -27.38 2.89 -19.63
C ALA A 518 -26.82 1.51 -19.21
N PRO A 519 -26.33 1.32 -17.97
CA PRO A 519 -25.58 0.13 -17.57
C PRO A 519 -26.27 -1.20 -17.88
N GLU A 520 -27.60 -1.25 -17.77
CA GLU A 520 -28.44 -2.40 -18.13
C GLU A 520 -28.32 -2.84 -19.60
N TYR A 521 -27.78 -1.99 -20.48
CA TYR A 521 -27.45 -2.27 -21.89
C TYR A 521 -25.94 -2.35 -22.16
N VAL A 522 -25.11 -2.09 -21.15
CA VAL A 522 -23.65 -2.25 -21.22
C VAL A 522 -23.24 -3.69 -20.87
N GLU A 523 -24.09 -4.40 -20.13
CA GLU A 523 -23.88 -5.79 -19.71
C GLU A 523 -24.07 -6.78 -20.86
N ASP A 524 -23.04 -6.84 -21.71
CA ASP A 524 -22.57 -8.04 -22.39
C ASP A 524 -21.18 -7.80 -23.04
N ASN A 525 -20.77 -6.54 -23.25
CA ASN A 525 -19.56 -6.20 -24.02
C ASN A 525 -18.27 -5.93 -23.19
N LEU A 526 -18.37 -5.79 -21.87
CA LEU A 526 -17.19 -5.61 -21.00
C LEU A 526 -16.65 -6.92 -20.42
N ALA A 527 -17.49 -7.96 -20.33
CA ALA A 527 -17.12 -9.32 -19.93
C ALA A 527 -17.13 -10.30 -21.13
N THR A 528 -16.82 -9.83 -22.33
CA THR A 528 -16.63 -10.76 -23.46
C THR A 528 -15.34 -11.55 -23.26
N ASP A 529 -15.38 -12.85 -23.56
CA ASP A 529 -14.21 -13.74 -23.57
C ASP A 529 -13.03 -13.15 -24.36
N ILE A 530 -13.31 -12.29 -25.36
CA ILE A 530 -12.32 -11.57 -26.16
C ILE A 530 -11.47 -10.62 -25.31
N LYS A 531 -12.09 -9.76 -24.48
CA LYS A 531 -11.34 -8.82 -23.62
C LYS A 531 -10.58 -9.53 -22.51
N ILE A 532 -11.16 -10.59 -21.95
CA ILE A 532 -10.47 -11.45 -20.98
C ILE A 532 -9.25 -12.09 -21.63
N SER A 533 -9.39 -12.65 -22.85
CA SER A 533 -8.29 -13.22 -23.62
C SER A 533 -7.19 -12.20 -23.93
N GLU A 534 -7.53 -10.95 -24.26
CA GLU A 534 -6.53 -9.90 -24.51
C GLU A 534 -5.78 -9.50 -23.22
N ILE A 535 -6.47 -9.39 -22.09
CA ILE A 535 -5.85 -9.12 -20.78
C ILE A 535 -4.95 -10.29 -20.37
N THR A 536 -5.42 -11.52 -20.49
CA THR A 536 -4.64 -12.73 -20.22
C THR A 536 -3.42 -12.81 -21.14
N GLY A 537 -3.57 -12.50 -22.43
CA GLY A 537 -2.46 -12.46 -23.39
C GLY A 537 -1.39 -11.43 -23.01
N LYS A 538 -1.78 -10.22 -22.60
CA LYS A 538 -0.85 -9.18 -22.13
C LYS A 538 -0.15 -9.59 -20.83
N ALA A 539 -0.87 -10.20 -19.88
CA ALA A 539 -0.31 -10.68 -18.62
C ALA A 539 0.70 -11.83 -18.83
N ASN A 540 0.39 -12.77 -19.73
CA ASN A 540 1.30 -13.84 -20.10
C ASN A 540 2.57 -13.30 -20.77
N ASN A 541 2.44 -12.38 -21.73
CA ASN A 541 3.61 -11.75 -22.38
C ASN A 541 4.52 -11.02 -21.38
N TYR A 542 3.95 -10.31 -20.40
CA TYR A 542 4.74 -9.67 -19.35
C TYR A 542 5.49 -10.70 -18.48
N THR A 543 4.81 -11.79 -18.12
CA THR A 543 5.36 -12.86 -17.29
C THR A 543 6.46 -13.62 -18.03
N ASP A 544 6.21 -14.03 -19.27
CA ASP A 544 7.17 -14.73 -20.12
C ASP A 544 8.41 -13.87 -20.41
N GLY A 545 8.21 -12.56 -20.65
CA GLY A 545 9.30 -11.60 -20.79
C GLY A 545 10.19 -11.53 -19.54
N LYS A 546 9.59 -11.45 -18.35
CA LYS A 546 10.34 -11.43 -17.08
C LYS A 546 11.04 -12.76 -16.79
N VAL A 547 10.40 -13.89 -17.07
CA VAL A 547 11.00 -15.22 -16.93
C VAL A 547 12.20 -15.37 -17.87
N SER A 548 12.09 -14.88 -19.11
CA SER A 548 13.20 -14.90 -20.08
C SER A 548 14.38 -14.04 -19.63
N GLU A 549 14.14 -12.84 -19.09
CA GLU A 549 15.19 -11.98 -18.52
C GLU A 549 15.91 -12.66 -17.36
N ILE A 550 15.16 -13.23 -16.41
CA ILE A 550 15.71 -13.94 -15.24
C ILE A 550 16.54 -15.15 -15.68
N ASN A 551 16.04 -15.94 -16.63
CA ASN A 551 16.76 -17.10 -17.15
C ASN A 551 18.08 -16.68 -17.82
N SER A 552 18.09 -15.58 -18.57
CA SER A 552 19.32 -15.04 -19.17
C SER A 552 20.36 -14.65 -18.10
N TRP A 553 19.95 -13.96 -17.03
CA TRP A 553 20.84 -13.60 -15.92
C TRP A 553 21.35 -14.83 -15.15
N LEU A 554 20.50 -15.84 -14.96
CA LEU A 554 20.88 -17.09 -14.31
C LEU A 554 21.91 -17.85 -15.15
N THR A 555 21.68 -18.00 -16.45
CA THR A 555 22.62 -18.65 -17.37
C THR A 555 23.97 -17.92 -17.41
N ALA A 556 23.98 -16.59 -17.45
CA ALA A 556 25.22 -15.81 -17.40
C ALA A 556 26.00 -16.03 -16.09
N SER A 557 25.30 -16.07 -14.95
CA SER A 557 25.90 -16.32 -13.63
C SER A 557 26.48 -17.73 -13.54
N ILE A 558 25.77 -18.74 -14.04
CA ILE A 558 26.24 -20.13 -14.09
C ILE A 558 27.51 -20.24 -14.94
N ASN A 559 27.53 -19.63 -16.13
CA ASN A 559 28.70 -19.66 -17.01
C ASN A 559 29.94 -19.03 -16.36
N GLU A 560 29.77 -17.97 -15.59
CA GLU A 560 30.89 -17.32 -14.88
C GLU A 560 31.42 -18.19 -13.73
N VAL A 561 30.54 -18.88 -13.01
CA VAL A 561 30.93 -19.87 -12.00
C VAL A 561 31.68 -21.03 -12.65
N ASP A 562 31.18 -21.56 -13.78
CA ASP A 562 31.78 -22.70 -14.49
C ASP A 562 33.19 -22.39 -15.00
N LYS A 563 33.42 -21.18 -15.52
CA LYS A 563 34.77 -20.69 -15.87
C LYS A 563 35.73 -20.69 -14.68
N LYS A 564 35.28 -20.19 -13.53
CA LYS A 564 36.10 -20.14 -12.30
C LYS A 564 36.43 -21.54 -11.80
N VAL A 565 35.46 -22.44 -11.81
CA VAL A 565 35.65 -23.85 -11.45
C VAL A 565 36.67 -24.50 -12.38
N THR A 566 36.52 -24.35 -13.69
CA THR A 566 37.44 -24.91 -14.69
C THR A 566 38.87 -24.39 -14.50
N ALA A 567 39.04 -23.08 -14.26
CA ALA A 567 40.34 -22.48 -13.99
C ALA A 567 40.99 -23.02 -12.71
N ASN A 568 40.21 -23.18 -11.64
CA ASN A 568 40.69 -23.74 -10.37
C ASN A 568 41.07 -25.21 -10.51
N THR A 569 40.27 -26.02 -11.21
CA THR A 569 40.57 -27.42 -11.50
C THR A 569 41.92 -27.56 -12.21
N SER A 570 42.19 -26.69 -13.19
CA SER A 570 43.47 -26.66 -13.91
C SER A 570 44.64 -26.31 -13.00
N LYS A 571 44.49 -25.30 -12.13
CA LYS A 571 45.53 -24.92 -11.15
C LYS A 571 45.84 -26.05 -10.16
N ILE A 572 44.80 -26.74 -9.68
CA ILE A 572 44.96 -27.88 -8.78
C ILE A 572 45.75 -28.99 -9.46
N ALA A 573 45.43 -29.33 -10.72
CA ALA A 573 46.17 -30.34 -11.48
C ALA A 573 47.66 -29.98 -11.64
N THR A 574 47.96 -28.71 -11.94
CA THR A 574 49.34 -28.21 -12.01
C THR A 574 50.05 -28.31 -10.66
N ASN A 575 49.41 -27.89 -9.57
CA ASN A 575 50.00 -27.96 -8.24
C ASN A 575 50.30 -29.39 -7.82
N THR A 576 49.39 -30.33 -8.08
CA THR A 576 49.61 -31.76 -7.81
C THR A 576 50.82 -32.29 -8.58
N THR A 577 50.98 -31.91 -9.85
CA THR A 577 52.11 -32.30 -10.69
C THR A 577 53.43 -31.73 -10.16
N ASN A 578 53.43 -30.46 -9.75
CA ASN A 578 54.60 -29.81 -9.16
C ASN A 578 55.02 -30.47 -7.85
N ILE A 579 54.06 -30.76 -6.96
CA ILE A 579 54.34 -31.46 -5.68
C ILE A 579 54.96 -32.83 -5.94
N LYS A 580 54.41 -33.60 -6.88
CA LYS A 580 54.98 -34.90 -7.27
C LYS A 580 56.42 -34.76 -7.77
N THR A 581 56.68 -33.75 -8.61
CA THR A 581 58.01 -33.51 -9.18
C THR A 581 59.04 -33.17 -8.09
N ILE A 582 58.65 -32.37 -7.09
CA ILE A 582 59.50 -32.04 -5.93
C ILE A 582 59.78 -33.30 -5.10
N SER A 583 58.74 -34.09 -4.80
CA SER A 583 58.87 -35.34 -4.06
C SER A 583 59.83 -36.32 -4.74
N ASP A 584 59.68 -36.53 -6.05
CA ASP A 584 60.56 -37.42 -6.84
C ASP A 584 62.01 -36.90 -6.93
N ALA A 585 62.25 -35.61 -6.67
CA ALA A 585 63.56 -35.01 -6.77
C ALA A 585 64.41 -35.12 -5.50
N MET A 586 63.80 -35.41 -4.34
CA MET A 586 64.48 -35.42 -3.04
C MET A 586 65.46 -36.60 -2.90
N PRO A 587 66.70 -36.37 -2.42
CA PRO A 587 67.69 -37.44 -2.27
C PRO A 587 67.34 -38.36 -1.09
N LEU A 588 67.46 -39.67 -1.32
CA LEU A 588 67.21 -40.70 -0.32
C LEU A 588 68.32 -40.70 0.76
N PHE A 589 67.97 -40.88 2.03
CA PHE A 589 68.96 -41.24 3.05
C PHE A 589 68.45 -42.26 4.08
N ALA A 590 69.40 -43.02 4.65
CA ALA A 590 69.17 -44.01 5.69
C ALA A 590 70.17 -43.85 6.83
N VAL A 591 69.71 -44.05 8.06
CA VAL A 591 70.50 -43.95 9.29
C VAL A 591 70.56 -45.32 9.96
N TYR A 592 71.76 -45.74 10.33
CA TYR A 592 72.08 -47.01 10.97
C TYR A 592 72.66 -46.75 12.36
N GLY A 593 72.27 -47.61 13.30
CA GLY A 593 72.74 -47.57 14.68
C GLY A 593 74.14 -48.11 14.88
N GLU A 594 74.48 -48.36 16.14
CA GLU A 594 75.74 -48.98 16.51
C GLU A 594 75.86 -50.40 15.93
N GLY A 595 76.98 -50.68 15.27
CA GLY A 595 77.41 -52.02 14.92
C GLY A 595 77.86 -52.82 16.13
N ARG A 596 78.14 -54.10 15.93
CA ARG A 596 78.68 -54.97 17.00
C ARG A 596 80.06 -54.49 17.43
N ASP A 597 80.30 -54.36 18.74
CA ASP A 597 81.63 -54.09 19.28
C ASP A 597 82.51 -55.35 19.18
N LEU A 598 83.61 -55.24 18.43
CA LEU A 598 84.54 -56.33 18.17
C LEU A 598 85.75 -56.24 19.08
N THR A 599 86.22 -57.36 19.61
CA THR A 599 87.43 -57.45 20.42
C THR A 599 88.56 -58.16 19.67
N ASP A 600 89.81 -57.94 20.09
CA ASP A 600 91.01 -58.63 19.57
C ASP A 600 91.12 -58.65 18.03
N SER A 601 90.80 -57.52 17.39
CA SER A 601 90.63 -57.41 15.93
C SER A 601 91.98 -57.24 15.21
N PRO A 602 92.47 -58.24 14.44
CA PRO A 602 93.69 -58.10 13.62
C PRO A 602 93.46 -57.23 12.38
N ASP A 603 94.53 -56.96 11.63
CA ASP A 603 94.46 -56.31 10.31
C ASP A 603 93.46 -57.01 9.38
N GLY A 604 92.71 -56.22 8.60
CA GLY A 604 91.70 -56.72 7.68
C GLY A 604 90.35 -57.11 8.32
N THR A 605 90.19 -57.00 9.65
CA THR A 605 88.91 -57.26 10.33
C THR A 605 87.77 -56.46 9.70
N LYS A 606 86.68 -57.14 9.34
CA LYS A 606 85.46 -56.50 8.80
C LYS A 606 84.57 -56.02 9.95
N ILE A 607 84.07 -54.79 9.84
CA ILE A 607 83.32 -54.07 10.87
C ILE A 607 81.83 -54.12 10.52
N PRO A 608 80.97 -54.75 11.34
CA PRO A 608 79.53 -54.78 11.10
C PRO A 608 78.90 -53.38 11.14
N ILE A 609 78.02 -53.12 10.17
CA ILE A 609 77.07 -52.01 10.18
C ILE A 609 75.93 -52.36 11.15
N GLY A 610 75.45 -51.37 11.92
CA GLY A 610 74.31 -51.54 12.82
C GLY A 610 72.98 -51.74 12.08
N THR A 611 71.90 -51.92 12.83
CA THR A 611 70.56 -52.04 12.24
C THR A 611 70.09 -50.72 11.66
N LEU A 612 69.26 -50.77 10.60
CA LEU A 612 68.56 -49.61 10.07
C LEU A 612 67.64 -49.02 11.17
N ILE A 613 67.83 -47.75 11.48
CA ILE A 613 67.02 -47.00 12.47
C ILE A 613 65.91 -46.22 11.77
N ALA A 614 66.23 -45.51 10.68
CA ALA A 614 65.30 -44.65 9.98
C ALA A 614 65.72 -44.41 8.53
N THR A 615 64.75 -44.10 7.68
CA THR A 615 64.90 -43.50 6.35
C THR A 615 64.37 -42.06 6.36
N ASP A 616 64.53 -41.31 5.28
CA ASP A 616 63.84 -40.02 5.12
C ASP A 616 62.31 -40.17 5.03
N PHE A 617 61.59 -39.04 5.02
CA PHE A 617 60.13 -39.02 5.09
C PHE A 617 59.42 -39.65 3.88
N PHE A 618 60.06 -39.68 2.71
CA PHE A 618 59.43 -40.10 1.45
C PHE A 618 59.82 -41.53 1.04
N HIS A 619 60.80 -42.12 1.71
CA HIS A 619 61.34 -43.43 1.37
C HIS A 619 61.23 -44.42 2.53
N THR A 620 61.19 -45.69 2.19
CA THR A 620 61.16 -46.82 3.09
C THR A 620 62.37 -47.73 2.85
N ALA A 621 62.54 -48.77 3.68
CA ALA A 621 63.66 -49.70 3.53
C ALA A 621 63.71 -50.40 2.15
N SER A 622 62.56 -50.55 1.45
CA SER A 622 62.52 -51.14 0.10
C SER A 622 63.07 -50.23 -0.99
N ASP A 623 63.18 -48.92 -0.73
CA ASP A 623 63.64 -47.93 -1.70
C ASP A 623 65.17 -47.79 -1.71
N LEU A 624 65.85 -48.38 -0.71
CA LEU A 624 67.30 -48.32 -0.59
C LEU A 624 67.99 -48.99 -1.79
N PRO A 625 68.98 -48.33 -2.42
CA PRO A 625 69.68 -48.88 -3.59
C PRO A 625 70.72 -49.96 -3.22
N TYR A 626 70.58 -50.57 -2.05
CA TYR A 626 71.45 -51.62 -1.54
C TYR A 626 70.74 -52.47 -0.50
N THR A 627 71.28 -53.65 -0.25
CA THR A 627 70.96 -54.50 0.90
C THR A 627 72.19 -54.67 1.77
N ILE A 628 72.00 -54.94 3.07
CA ILE A 628 73.08 -55.29 3.98
C ILE A 628 72.87 -56.75 4.41
N SER A 629 73.92 -57.55 4.37
CA SER A 629 73.89 -58.94 4.81
C SER A 629 73.45 -59.07 6.27
N SER A 630 72.89 -60.22 6.65
CA SER A 630 72.35 -60.45 8.01
C SER A 630 73.39 -60.34 9.12
N ASP A 631 74.67 -60.51 8.80
CA ASP A 631 75.80 -60.31 9.72
C ASP A 631 76.24 -58.84 9.84
N GLY A 632 75.65 -57.94 9.05
CA GLY A 632 75.96 -56.50 8.99
C GLY A 632 77.22 -56.17 8.21
N ILE A 633 77.91 -57.15 7.63
CA ILE A 633 79.28 -56.97 7.13
C ILE A 633 79.32 -56.40 5.71
N THR A 634 78.45 -56.88 4.83
CA THR A 634 78.52 -56.59 3.40
C THR A 634 77.29 -55.82 2.96
N LEU A 635 77.51 -54.60 2.51
CA LEU A 635 76.53 -53.85 1.73
C LEU A 635 76.65 -54.26 0.27
N THR A 636 75.54 -54.64 -0.37
CA THR A 636 75.49 -55.01 -1.80
C THR A 636 74.57 -54.06 -2.53
N ALA A 637 75.06 -53.33 -3.54
CA ALA A 637 74.25 -52.44 -4.35
C ALA A 637 73.20 -53.23 -5.16
N THR A 638 71.92 -52.83 -5.08
CA THR A 638 70.81 -53.45 -5.80
C THR A 638 70.50 -52.76 -7.13
N ARG A 639 70.99 -51.53 -7.30
CA ARG A 639 70.97 -50.78 -8.55
C ARG A 639 72.22 -49.88 -8.65
N ASN A 640 72.46 -49.33 -9.83
CA ASN A 640 73.50 -48.30 -10.00
C ASN A 640 73.13 -47.09 -9.14
N CYS A 641 74.06 -46.64 -8.30
CA CYS A 641 73.84 -45.54 -7.37
C CYS A 641 75.17 -44.86 -7.00
N VAL A 642 75.08 -43.65 -6.45
CA VAL A 642 76.22 -43.01 -5.80
C VAL A 642 75.85 -42.80 -4.35
N LEU A 643 76.63 -43.38 -3.44
CA LEU A 643 76.35 -43.37 -2.02
C LEU A 643 77.39 -42.54 -1.29
N PHE A 644 76.91 -41.58 -0.51
CA PHE A 644 77.70 -40.84 0.47
C PHE A 644 77.55 -41.52 1.82
N PHE A 645 78.65 -42.07 2.32
CA PHE A 645 78.77 -42.68 3.63
C PHE A 645 79.31 -41.63 4.60
N GLU A 646 78.63 -41.45 5.72
CA GLU A 646 79.03 -40.56 6.81
C GLU A 646 78.82 -41.29 8.13
N GLY A 647 79.82 -41.37 8.98
CA GLY A 647 79.69 -42.16 10.21
C GLY A 647 80.81 -41.93 11.19
N SER A 648 80.77 -42.65 12.30
CA SER A 648 81.82 -42.58 13.33
C SER A 648 82.22 -43.97 13.78
N VAL A 649 83.51 -44.15 14.09
CA VAL A 649 84.09 -45.44 14.47
C VAL A 649 84.83 -45.31 15.79
N LYS A 650 84.53 -46.20 16.74
CA LYS A 650 85.29 -46.41 17.97
C LYS A 650 86.55 -47.20 17.64
N LEU A 651 87.70 -46.67 18.10
CA LEU A 651 89.00 -47.30 17.97
C LEU A 651 89.67 -47.36 19.35
N HIS A 652 90.06 -48.57 19.79
CA HIS A 652 90.79 -48.77 21.04
C HIS A 652 92.10 -49.52 20.77
N GLY A 653 93.21 -48.79 20.81
CA GLY A 653 94.54 -49.36 20.58
C GLY A 653 95.07 -50.15 21.79
N ASN A 654 95.93 -51.13 21.53
CA ASN A 654 96.50 -52.04 22.53
C ASN A 654 97.98 -51.77 22.86
N ASN A 655 98.48 -50.57 22.55
CA ASN A 655 99.85 -50.12 22.71
C ASN A 655 100.91 -50.83 21.82
N THR A 656 100.52 -51.43 20.69
CA THR A 656 101.47 -52.12 19.78
C THR A 656 101.71 -51.46 18.41
N PHE A 657 100.87 -50.51 18.01
CA PHE A 657 100.93 -49.85 16.70
C PHE A 657 100.58 -48.35 16.80
N LYS A 658 100.98 -47.54 15.82
CA LYS A 658 100.84 -46.07 15.85
C LYS A 658 99.68 -45.52 15.00
N PHE A 659 99.23 -46.28 14.02
CA PHE A 659 98.22 -45.84 13.05
C PHE A 659 97.17 -46.92 12.87
N ALA A 660 95.90 -46.51 12.84
CA ALA A 660 94.79 -47.36 12.41
C ALA A 660 93.93 -46.61 11.39
N TYR A 661 93.53 -47.34 10.36
CA TYR A 661 92.63 -46.87 9.32
C TYR A 661 91.38 -47.73 9.35
N VAL A 662 90.23 -47.10 9.31
CA VAL A 662 89.00 -47.75 8.89
C VAL A 662 88.85 -47.43 7.43
N LYS A 663 88.78 -48.47 6.62
CA LYS A 663 88.67 -48.37 5.17
C LYS A 663 87.26 -48.76 4.76
N ILE A 664 86.74 -48.11 3.73
CA ILE A 664 85.63 -48.64 2.95
C ILE A 664 86.25 -49.42 1.79
N ARG A 665 86.01 -50.73 1.78
CA ARG A 665 86.47 -51.66 0.75
C ARG A 665 85.37 -51.88 -0.27
N LYS A 666 85.60 -51.46 -1.51
CA LYS A 666 84.71 -51.71 -2.65
C LYS A 666 85.30 -52.82 -3.52
N ASN A 667 84.63 -53.98 -3.62
CA ASN A 667 85.09 -55.13 -4.42
C ASN A 667 86.58 -55.49 -4.22
N GLY A 668 87.09 -55.34 -3.00
CA GLY A 668 88.50 -55.59 -2.66
C GLY A 668 89.44 -54.39 -2.78
N SER A 669 89.00 -53.24 -3.31
CA SER A 669 89.78 -52.00 -3.36
C SER A 669 89.47 -51.11 -2.16
N ASP A 670 90.50 -50.71 -1.41
CA ASP A 670 90.34 -49.94 -0.17
C ASP A 670 90.42 -48.42 -0.40
N THR A 671 89.51 -47.68 0.23
CA THR A 671 89.57 -46.22 0.39
C THR A 671 89.51 -45.87 1.87
N ASN A 672 90.30 -44.89 2.33
CA ASN A 672 90.26 -44.47 3.73
C ASN A 672 88.92 -43.80 4.06
N PHE A 673 88.27 -44.25 5.14
CA PHE A 673 87.01 -43.70 5.63
C PHE A 673 87.23 -42.89 6.91
N ALA A 674 87.87 -43.49 7.91
CA ALA A 674 88.29 -42.82 9.14
C ALA A 674 89.71 -43.26 9.50
N ASN A 675 90.46 -42.44 10.21
CA ASN A 675 91.82 -42.80 10.62
C ASN A 675 92.20 -42.17 11.96
N VAL A 676 93.12 -42.82 12.66
CA VAL A 676 93.80 -42.27 13.84
C VAL A 676 95.30 -42.53 13.71
N GLY A 677 96.10 -41.53 14.08
CA GLY A 677 97.55 -41.63 14.10
C GLY A 677 98.12 -40.93 15.33
N SER A 678 99.21 -41.48 15.87
CA SER A 678 99.92 -40.91 17.01
C SER A 678 101.44 -41.06 16.84
N SER A 679 102.21 -40.20 17.50
CA SER A 679 103.68 -40.32 17.57
C SER A 679 104.13 -41.48 18.48
N ALA A 680 103.29 -41.88 19.44
CA ALA A 680 103.44 -43.04 20.30
C ALA A 680 102.47 -44.17 19.89
N ASN A 681 102.68 -45.38 20.41
CA ASN A 681 101.73 -46.47 20.19
C ASN A 681 100.37 -46.11 20.79
N LEU A 682 99.29 -46.46 20.09
CA LEU A 682 97.92 -46.14 20.48
C LEU A 682 97.51 -46.99 21.69
N ASN A 683 97.30 -46.35 22.85
CA ASN A 683 96.90 -46.98 24.11
C ASN A 683 95.73 -46.23 24.78
N TYR A 684 94.71 -45.87 23.99
CA TYR A 684 93.51 -45.18 24.46
C TYR A 684 92.32 -45.49 23.55
N VAL A 685 91.12 -45.20 24.04
CA VAL A 685 89.86 -45.25 23.28
C VAL A 685 89.63 -43.89 22.62
N THR A 686 89.28 -43.88 21.33
CA THR A 686 88.87 -42.68 20.62
C THR A 686 87.72 -42.99 19.66
N SER A 687 86.98 -41.95 19.26
CA SER A 687 86.00 -42.01 18.17
C SER A 687 86.50 -41.12 17.04
N GLN A 688 86.45 -41.63 15.82
CA GLN A 688 86.83 -40.89 14.62
C GLN A 688 85.66 -40.85 13.64
N ALA A 689 85.33 -39.65 13.18
CA ALA A 689 84.36 -39.47 12.11
C ALA A 689 85.00 -39.84 10.76
N GLY A 690 84.20 -40.47 9.91
CA GLY A 690 84.58 -40.81 8.56
C GLY A 690 83.52 -40.40 7.56
N GLN A 691 83.96 -40.01 6.38
CA GLN A 691 83.06 -39.68 5.28
C GLN A 691 83.69 -40.07 3.94
N TYR A 692 82.91 -40.66 3.05
CA TYR A 692 83.38 -40.97 1.71
C TYR A 692 82.23 -41.17 0.72
N VAL A 693 82.45 -40.85 -0.55
CA VAL A 693 81.48 -41.06 -1.63
C VAL A 693 81.95 -42.23 -2.50
N HIS A 694 81.09 -43.22 -2.73
CA HIS A 694 81.33 -44.30 -3.68
C HIS A 694 80.28 -44.31 -4.79
N THR A 695 80.74 -44.37 -6.04
CA THR A 695 79.90 -44.75 -7.18
C THR A 695 79.85 -46.27 -7.25
N LEU A 696 78.66 -46.86 -7.19
CA LEU A 696 78.42 -48.29 -7.19
C LEU A 696 77.60 -48.70 -8.42
N VAL A 697 77.97 -49.81 -9.04
CA VAL A 697 77.12 -50.51 -10.01
C VAL A 697 76.41 -51.66 -9.33
N THR A 698 75.31 -52.11 -9.92
CA THR A 698 74.51 -53.23 -9.39
C THR A 698 75.40 -54.45 -9.11
N GLY A 699 75.32 -54.99 -7.89
CA GLY A 699 76.11 -56.13 -7.41
C GLY A 699 77.45 -55.76 -6.76
N ASP A 700 77.89 -54.51 -6.81
CA ASP A 700 79.08 -54.05 -6.09
C ASP A 700 78.92 -54.29 -4.58
N LYS A 701 80.00 -54.75 -3.94
CA LYS A 701 80.06 -55.03 -2.52
C LYS A 701 80.93 -54.02 -1.80
N VAL A 702 80.40 -53.50 -0.70
CA VAL A 702 81.05 -52.52 0.16
C VAL A 702 81.15 -53.08 1.58
N GLU A 703 82.34 -53.05 2.15
CA GLU A 703 82.65 -53.55 3.49
C GLU A 703 83.48 -52.51 4.25
N PHE A 704 83.24 -52.32 5.54
CA PHE A 704 84.12 -51.52 6.39
C PHE A 704 85.21 -52.43 6.97
N THR A 705 86.48 -52.09 6.82
CA THR A 705 87.59 -52.95 7.24
C THR A 705 88.66 -52.20 8.01
N LEU A 706 89.24 -52.84 9.01
CA LEU A 706 90.40 -52.33 9.74
C LEU A 706 91.69 -52.46 8.91
N GLY A 707 92.51 -51.41 8.93
CA GLY A 707 93.88 -51.37 8.42
C GLY A 707 94.85 -50.99 9.52
N ILE A 708 95.67 -51.94 9.97
CA ILE A 708 96.74 -51.76 10.99
C ILE A 708 97.99 -52.55 10.57
N ASP A 709 99.08 -52.48 11.35
CA ASP A 709 100.24 -53.35 11.14
C ASP A 709 99.82 -54.83 11.22
N ALA A 710 100.29 -55.67 10.29
CA ALA A 710 99.89 -57.07 10.16
C ALA A 710 100.16 -57.92 11.42
N ALA A 711 101.12 -57.52 12.26
CA ALA A 711 101.41 -58.21 13.52
C ALA A 711 100.58 -57.68 14.72
N ALA A 712 99.80 -56.62 14.54
CA ALA A 712 99.07 -55.94 15.60
C ALA A 712 97.58 -56.36 15.70
N LYS A 713 96.92 -55.97 16.81
CA LYS A 713 95.48 -56.18 17.04
C LYS A 713 94.88 -54.98 17.77
N MET A 714 93.63 -54.64 17.47
CA MET A 714 92.84 -53.66 18.22
C MET A 714 92.11 -54.31 19.39
N PHE A 715 92.03 -53.63 20.55
CA PHE A 715 91.30 -54.13 21.71
C PHE A 715 89.78 -54.05 21.51
N HIS A 716 89.29 -52.91 21.01
CA HIS A 716 87.88 -52.72 20.67
C HIS A 716 87.77 -51.96 19.34
N LEU A 717 86.82 -52.37 18.51
CA LEU A 717 86.52 -51.79 17.22
C LEU A 717 85.01 -51.85 16.95
N GLN A 718 84.39 -50.70 16.73
CA GLN A 718 82.94 -50.63 16.54
C GLN A 718 82.56 -49.46 15.63
N LEU A 719 81.68 -49.68 14.66
CA LEU A 719 81.01 -48.58 13.97
C LEU A 719 79.91 -48.03 14.90
N LEU A 720 80.02 -46.77 15.32
CA LEU A 720 79.09 -46.16 16.29
C LEU A 720 77.85 -45.57 15.62
N SER A 721 78.00 -45.06 14.40
CA SER A 721 76.89 -44.53 13.60
C SER A 721 77.24 -44.58 12.13
N LEU A 722 76.22 -44.73 11.28
CA LEU A 722 76.38 -44.60 9.84
C LEU A 722 75.12 -44.00 9.22
N LYS A 723 75.26 -42.92 8.49
CA LYS A 723 74.29 -42.36 7.56
C LYS A 723 74.77 -42.66 6.14
N ILE A 724 73.88 -43.21 5.34
CA ILE A 724 74.13 -43.46 3.92
C ILE A 724 73.10 -42.64 3.14
N SER A 725 73.57 -41.73 2.31
CA SER A 725 72.69 -40.89 1.47
C SER A 725 72.97 -41.19 -0.01
N GLU A 726 71.92 -41.34 -0.80
CA GLU A 726 72.08 -41.36 -2.26
C GLU A 726 72.30 -39.92 -2.74
N VAL A 727 73.38 -39.71 -3.48
CA VAL A 727 73.70 -38.41 -4.06
C VAL A 727 73.51 -38.49 -5.57
N LYS A 728 72.86 -37.48 -6.14
CA LYS A 728 72.80 -37.36 -7.60
C LYS A 728 74.16 -36.89 -8.09
N PRO A 729 74.79 -37.56 -9.07
CA PRO A 729 75.93 -36.99 -9.76
C PRO A 729 75.50 -35.64 -10.37
N VAL A 730 76.32 -34.61 -10.18
CA VAL A 730 76.13 -33.30 -10.83
C VAL A 730 76.43 -33.43 -12.31
#